data_AF-A0A0G2EXZ5-F1
#
_entry.id   AF-A0A0G2EXZ5-F1
#
_cell.length_a   1.000
_cell.length_b   1.000
_cell.length_c   1.000
_cell.angle_alpha   90.00
_cell.angle_beta   90.00
_cell.angle_gamma   90.00
#
_symmetry.space_group_name_H-M   'P 1'
#
loop_
_entity.id
_entity.type
_entity.pdbx_description
1 polymer ?
#
loop_
_entity_poly.entity_id
_entity_poly.type
_entity_poly.pdbx_seq_one_letter_code
_entity_poly.pdbx_strand_id
1 'polypeptide(L)'
;MSQTQTSLSRMSRHKTRSSKPDFNIVPYRCAAARQGGAGPSSAQSAQASSRFLFVEVHGPHRTHRQALRYDRSTQELKSHVMLVTSERKRKSRAKGADDDRPAPARLPPDCPTGIISDIDTHLIDPFDVLPVEGSPRLHEAMRYFFENYPGPTPMTDDVFVCDRNRYTRERVEWNNTEYHLCYGEPAGYYMTLFVYDILQSLSSSAEQLSVPASKYLTACIRAVREGMPKEGSDTPITDSFVCTVGGLSVVEVFIGNWAEAESHMNGMLALVAARGGIFTFSHLAQRTIKWIEFLCCAANACAPTLPPLPRLPLPNQLEDLARTAYSRSMELLPRVFSEDKEGTGEDEDDDEDAEILGTDADDYYYYAELGTIMRELHEVSIGSTLFRGKAVAAALDDVEHRLLEEMSPHSPASLVEATISVDTAFDAVLQAAQMFVWAALNPGPREMAAHFVFVGRLRELLDQVPEHELVERWRETASSADSLLWVLFVGWGVASQQQGGVKGAMAVAMWYIERIFATMEALGVGEEEELAEVLKRFPWVDGFCRGPCGVLWNISPLLSLSIMLRNTLLAALGVPAFVFSQPTEGPVNANTCVVQPGPNGTDSAPAIIQAFRKCGHNDAENRGKVVFLNETYTVKSVMNTTGLSNVDVDLQGTLLWDKNIPYWLNASLPVGYQNQSSAWLFGGDNVRWDGNGYATLDGNGQVWYDFVNGTNNYPGRPHSITITGTKDSTFVGTRFVQSQMWTMTIIHSENVLLEDMYINSTDTKQAVGFDFSSLNTDGADTIYANNITFRNWIVDNGDDSIAMKANSTNILIEDCAFHTGLGVAIGSIGQYDGAYETIENVTARNITITNMRYGVYIKTWTGNSTGYPPNGGGGGLGFAANMTFEDFVFDNASGVFAATQCTSYNGATGGCDSSAFNIRDLVLRNWSGTTTSDVNVAIQCSARMKE
;
A
#
# COMPACT_ATOMS: atom_id res chain seq x y z
N MET A 1 -12.94 60.94 -45.60
CA MET A 1 -13.66 61.18 -46.86
C MET A 1 -14.89 60.28 -46.87
N SER A 2 -16.07 60.88 -47.08
CA SER A 2 -17.37 60.31 -47.51
C SER A 2 -17.99 59.18 -46.64
N GLN A 3 -19.02 59.41 -45.81
CA GLN A 3 -20.48 59.49 -46.15
C GLN A 3 -21.00 58.20 -46.81
N THR A 4 -22.09 57.52 -46.38
CA THR A 4 -23.48 57.93 -46.03
C THR A 4 -24.20 56.68 -45.41
N GLN A 5 -24.94 56.71 -44.28
CA GLN A 5 -26.39 56.97 -44.10
C GLN A 5 -27.32 56.21 -45.11
N THR A 6 -28.43 55.51 -44.77
CA THR A 6 -29.49 55.82 -43.78
C THR A 6 -30.57 54.71 -43.62
N SER A 7 -31.16 54.62 -42.41
CA SER A 7 -32.62 54.46 -42.08
C SER A 7 -33.33 53.08 -42.28
N LEU A 8 -34.27 52.56 -41.46
CA LEU A 8 -35.21 53.11 -40.47
C LEU A 8 -35.87 52.00 -39.57
N SER A 9 -36.04 52.36 -38.28
CA SER A 9 -36.91 51.96 -37.15
C SER A 9 -38.02 50.87 -37.19
N ARG A 10 -38.24 50.16 -36.05
CA ARG A 10 -39.29 50.46 -35.00
C ARG A 10 -39.30 49.52 -33.75
N MET A 11 -39.35 50.16 -32.55
CA MET A 11 -40.07 49.88 -31.25
C MET A 11 -40.00 48.47 -30.58
N SER A 12 -39.84 48.25 -29.25
CA SER A 12 -40.42 48.92 -28.04
C SER A 12 -39.80 48.42 -26.70
N ARG A 13 -39.55 49.37 -25.75
CA ARG A 13 -39.68 49.40 -24.24
C ARG A 13 -39.13 48.23 -23.36
N HIS A 14 -38.59 48.38 -22.13
CA HIS A 14 -38.72 49.40 -21.06
C HIS A 14 -37.52 49.36 -20.04
N LYS A 15 -37.50 50.34 -19.11
CA LYS A 15 -36.44 50.82 -18.18
C LYS A 15 -36.23 49.91 -16.94
N THR A 16 -35.11 49.96 -16.20
CA THR A 16 -34.85 50.90 -15.07
C THR A 16 -33.47 50.70 -14.40
N ARG A 17 -33.12 51.64 -13.51
CA ARG A 17 -31.81 52.16 -13.08
C ARG A 17 -31.52 51.77 -11.61
N SER A 18 -30.25 51.53 -11.25
CA SER A 18 -29.82 51.21 -9.88
C SER A 18 -29.13 52.39 -9.18
N SER A 19 -29.30 52.48 -7.86
CA SER A 19 -28.39 53.13 -6.92
C SER A 19 -28.55 52.52 -5.52
N LYS A 20 -27.38 52.31 -4.88
CA LYS A 20 -27.00 51.91 -3.49
C LYS A 20 -27.94 52.40 -2.36
N PRO A 21 -27.84 52.03 -1.05
CA PRO A 21 -26.70 51.42 -0.31
C PRO A 21 -27.05 50.50 0.92
N ASP A 22 -25.99 50.05 1.62
CA ASP A 22 -25.81 49.82 3.08
C ASP A 22 -26.57 48.78 3.95
N PHE A 23 -25.77 48.23 4.89
CA PHE A 23 -26.00 47.84 6.29
C PHE A 23 -26.44 46.42 6.74
N ASN A 24 -25.62 45.91 7.69
CA ASN A 24 -25.86 45.21 8.97
C ASN A 24 -26.45 43.79 9.08
N ILE A 25 -25.57 42.91 9.62
CA ILE A 25 -25.68 41.96 10.76
C ILE A 25 -27.09 41.50 11.18
N VAL A 26 -27.35 40.17 11.17
CA VAL A 26 -27.67 39.28 12.34
C VAL A 26 -27.59 37.80 11.88
N PRO A 27 -26.95 36.87 12.63
CA PRO A 27 -26.86 35.46 12.27
C PRO A 27 -28.09 34.67 12.72
N TYR A 28 -28.57 33.75 11.88
CA TYR A 28 -29.54 32.72 12.26
C TYR A 28 -28.92 31.33 12.05
N ARG A 29 -28.84 30.54 13.13
CA ARG A 29 -28.49 29.11 13.16
C ARG A 29 -29.74 28.27 12.89
N CYS A 30 -29.55 27.09 12.29
CA CYS A 30 -30.23 25.81 12.56
C CYS A 30 -29.66 24.76 11.59
N ALA A 31 -29.50 23.46 11.88
CA ALA A 31 -29.41 22.67 13.11
C ALA A 31 -28.93 21.27 12.64
N ALA A 32 -28.03 20.63 13.40
CA ALA A 32 -27.62 19.24 13.18
C ALA A 32 -28.68 18.26 13.72
N ALA A 33 -28.86 17.12 13.06
CA ALA A 33 -29.61 15.99 13.59
C ALA A 33 -28.85 15.35 14.77
N ARG A 34 -29.62 14.89 15.77
CA ARG A 34 -29.19 14.55 17.13
C ARG A 34 -28.36 13.27 17.20
N GLN A 35 -27.21 13.32 17.87
CA GLN A 35 -26.71 12.20 18.69
C GLN A 35 -27.04 12.49 20.16
N GLY A 36 -27.63 11.50 20.85
CA GLY A 36 -27.88 11.55 22.30
C GLY A 36 -26.57 11.54 23.08
N GLY A 37 -26.53 12.30 24.18
CA GLY A 37 -25.28 12.85 24.73
C GLY A 37 -24.69 12.13 25.95
N ALA A 38 -23.44 12.51 26.27
CA ALA A 38 -23.06 13.14 27.54
C ALA A 38 -21.59 13.61 27.52
N GLY A 39 -21.34 14.88 27.88
CA GLY A 39 -20.07 15.36 28.49
C GLY A 39 -19.08 16.14 27.61
N PRO A 40 -18.73 17.42 27.94
CA PRO A 40 -17.87 18.27 27.11
C PRO A 40 -16.43 18.43 27.65
N SER A 41 -15.44 18.17 26.79
CA SER A 41 -14.12 18.84 26.74
C SER A 41 -13.43 18.32 25.46
N SER A 42 -12.89 19.09 24.53
CA SER A 42 -12.55 20.50 24.43
C SER A 42 -12.42 20.81 22.94
N ALA A 43 -12.87 21.99 22.51
CA ALA A 43 -12.69 22.49 21.16
C ALA A 43 -11.21 22.49 20.74
N GLN A 44 -10.90 21.92 19.57
CA GLN A 44 -9.75 22.33 18.77
C GLN A 44 -10.22 22.80 17.39
N SER A 45 -9.56 23.87 16.96
CA SER A 45 -9.95 24.87 15.98
C SER A 45 -10.02 24.37 14.53
N ALA A 46 -11.04 24.80 13.79
CA ALA A 46 -11.02 24.85 12.34
C ALA A 46 -9.82 25.69 11.86
N GLN A 47 -8.86 25.04 11.22
CA GLN A 47 -7.67 25.66 10.65
C GLN A 47 -7.89 25.79 9.13
N ALA A 48 -7.92 27.02 8.62
CA ALA A 48 -8.11 27.28 7.18
C ALA A 48 -6.95 26.68 6.36
N SER A 49 -7.27 25.75 5.47
CA SER A 49 -6.35 25.09 4.54
C SER A 49 -5.90 26.05 3.43
N SER A 50 -4.60 26.08 3.12
CA SER A 50 -3.99 26.95 2.11
C SER A 50 -3.90 26.31 0.71
N ARG A 51 -4.87 25.46 0.34
CA ARG A 51 -4.81 24.58 -0.86
C ARG A 51 -5.81 24.92 -1.97
N PHE A 52 -6.56 26.02 -1.87
CA PHE A 52 -7.67 26.33 -2.79
C PHE A 52 -7.30 27.16 -4.02
N LEU A 53 -7.82 26.75 -5.18
CA LEU A 53 -7.74 27.48 -6.46
C LEU A 53 -9.08 28.12 -6.89
N PHE A 54 -10.22 27.50 -6.59
CA PHE A 54 -11.57 27.99 -6.90
C PHE A 54 -12.40 28.16 -5.61
N VAL A 55 -13.13 29.27 -5.48
CA VAL A 55 -14.03 29.58 -4.36
C VAL A 55 -15.39 30.00 -4.92
N GLU A 56 -16.46 29.43 -4.37
CA GLU A 56 -17.86 29.70 -4.72
C GLU A 56 -18.17 31.21 -4.65
N VAL A 57 -18.67 31.79 -5.75
CA VAL A 57 -19.18 33.18 -5.77
C VAL A 57 -20.70 33.14 -5.56
N HIS A 58 -21.17 33.44 -4.36
CA HIS A 58 -22.59 33.71 -4.15
C HIS A 58 -22.97 35.09 -4.69
N GLY A 59 -23.63 35.12 -5.85
CA GLY A 59 -24.47 36.22 -6.32
C GLY A 59 -25.96 35.96 -6.00
N PRO A 60 -26.79 37.00 -5.83
CA PRO A 60 -28.15 36.83 -5.33
C PRO A 60 -29.06 36.29 -6.44
N HIS A 61 -29.52 35.06 -6.27
CA HIS A 61 -30.86 34.52 -6.60
C HIS A 61 -30.75 33.00 -6.73
N ARG A 62 -31.04 32.27 -5.64
CA ARG A 62 -31.34 30.83 -5.70
C ARG A 62 -32.83 30.64 -5.90
N THR A 63 -33.23 30.30 -7.12
CA THR A 63 -34.37 29.42 -7.41
C THR A 63 -34.13 28.82 -8.79
N HIS A 64 -34.10 27.49 -8.86
CA HIS A 64 -33.83 26.58 -9.99
C HIS A 64 -32.39 26.03 -10.09
N ARG A 65 -32.28 24.70 -9.90
CA ARG A 65 -31.25 23.84 -10.51
C ARG A 65 -31.30 24.09 -12.03
N GLN A 66 -30.46 24.98 -12.53
CA GLN A 66 -30.19 25.15 -13.95
C GLN A 66 -28.72 25.52 -14.10
N ALA A 67 -28.04 24.73 -14.94
CA ALA A 67 -26.74 24.91 -15.57
C ALA A 67 -25.90 26.12 -15.11
N LEU A 68 -24.65 25.85 -14.72
CA LEU A 68 -23.54 26.81 -14.74
C LEU A 68 -23.55 27.57 -16.08
N ARG A 69 -24.25 28.71 -16.14
CA ARG A 69 -24.20 29.59 -17.31
C ARG A 69 -22.87 30.30 -17.26
N TYR A 70 -21.93 29.82 -18.07
CA TYR A 70 -20.87 30.65 -18.64
C TYR A 70 -21.52 31.92 -19.19
N ASP A 71 -21.19 33.06 -18.59
CA ASP A 71 -21.64 34.34 -19.11
C ASP A 71 -20.88 34.64 -20.41
N ARG A 72 -21.50 34.28 -21.55
CA ARG A 72 -20.99 34.57 -22.90
C ARG A 72 -20.71 36.06 -23.13
N SER A 73 -21.25 36.95 -22.31
CA SER A 73 -21.07 38.40 -22.47
C SER A 73 -19.80 38.95 -21.84
N THR A 74 -19.15 38.20 -20.93
CA THR A 74 -17.92 38.64 -20.24
C THR A 74 -16.69 37.80 -20.57
N GLN A 75 -16.83 36.55 -21.05
CA GLN A 75 -15.68 35.64 -21.30
C GLN A 75 -14.69 35.50 -20.13
N GLU A 76 -15.06 35.86 -18.89
CA GLU A 76 -14.15 35.85 -17.74
C GLU A 76 -14.30 34.56 -16.92
N LEU A 77 -13.27 33.71 -16.89
CA LEU A 77 -13.11 32.67 -15.86
C LEU A 77 -12.30 33.27 -14.69
N LYS A 78 -12.95 33.59 -13.57
CA LYS A 78 -12.27 34.15 -12.39
C LYS A 78 -11.80 33.04 -11.44
N SER A 79 -10.48 32.85 -11.34
CA SER A 79 -9.86 32.05 -10.28
C SER A 79 -9.61 32.93 -9.03
N HIS A 80 -9.96 32.43 -7.86
CA HIS A 80 -9.71 33.10 -6.58
C HIS A 80 -8.79 32.22 -5.72
N VAL A 81 -7.50 32.56 -5.69
CA VAL A 81 -6.48 31.85 -4.91
C VAL A 81 -6.32 32.52 -3.54
N MET A 82 -6.59 31.79 -2.44
CA MET A 82 -6.23 32.23 -1.08
C MET A 82 -5.03 31.43 -0.56
N LEU A 83 -3.84 32.03 -0.68
CA LEU A 83 -2.63 31.59 0.01
C LEU A 83 -2.54 32.28 1.38
N VAL A 84 -3.05 31.66 2.43
CA VAL A 84 -2.65 32.04 3.80
C VAL A 84 -1.44 31.19 4.18
N THR A 85 -0.25 31.59 3.77
CA THR A 85 0.97 30.88 4.16
C THR A 85 1.28 31.15 5.64
N SER A 86 1.32 30.07 6.41
CA SER A 86 1.88 30.00 7.76
C SER A 86 3.34 30.46 7.84
N GLU A 87 4.02 30.69 6.71
CA GLU A 87 5.32 31.33 6.60
C GLU A 87 5.37 32.76 7.17
N ARG A 88 4.30 33.56 7.05
CA ARG A 88 4.33 34.96 7.54
C ARG A 88 4.41 35.05 9.07
N LYS A 89 3.93 34.01 9.78
CA LYS A 89 4.08 33.85 11.24
C LYS A 89 5.44 33.27 11.66
N ARG A 90 6.10 32.48 10.79
CA ARG A 90 7.48 32.00 11.04
C ARG A 90 8.51 33.12 10.83
N LYS A 91 8.37 33.94 9.78
CA LYS A 91 9.28 35.08 9.51
C LYS A 91 9.20 36.21 10.55
N SER A 92 8.07 36.40 11.25
CA SER A 92 8.02 37.37 12.36
C SER A 92 8.69 36.87 13.64
N ARG A 93 8.82 35.55 13.82
CA ARG A 93 9.57 34.93 14.94
C ARG A 93 11.07 34.81 14.69
N ALA A 94 11.50 34.81 13.42
CA ALA A 94 12.92 34.76 13.04
C ALA A 94 13.60 36.14 12.93
N LYS A 95 12.90 37.23 13.29
CA LYS A 95 13.43 38.61 13.25
C LYS A 95 14.23 38.96 14.51
N GLY A 96 15.16 38.08 14.88
CA GLY A 96 15.93 38.19 16.11
C GLY A 96 17.14 37.27 16.17
N ALA A 97 17.92 37.15 15.09
CA ALA A 97 19.33 36.76 15.13
C ALA A 97 19.94 37.04 13.74
N ASP A 98 21.15 37.59 13.74
CA ASP A 98 21.79 38.34 12.66
C ASP A 98 22.09 37.57 11.36
N ASP A 99 22.15 38.36 10.29
CA ASP A 99 22.44 38.04 8.89
C ASP A 99 23.93 38.28 8.62
N ASP A 100 24.62 37.30 8.04
CA ASP A 100 25.78 37.57 7.19
C ASP A 100 26.12 36.33 6.35
N ARG A 101 25.72 36.33 5.07
CA ARG A 101 26.50 35.74 3.97
C ARG A 101 26.03 36.24 2.59
N PRO A 102 26.95 36.39 1.61
CA PRO A 102 26.74 37.19 0.39
C PRO A 102 26.06 36.44 -0.76
N ALA A 103 25.47 37.22 -1.68
CA ALA A 103 24.66 36.79 -2.82
C ALA A 103 25.42 35.93 -3.86
N PRO A 104 24.78 34.90 -4.47
CA PRO A 104 25.39 34.13 -5.55
C PRO A 104 25.25 34.81 -6.92
N ALA A 105 26.33 34.72 -7.68
CA ALA A 105 26.54 35.29 -9.01
C ALA A 105 25.75 34.57 -10.12
N ARG A 106 25.41 35.33 -11.17
CA ARG A 106 24.86 34.82 -12.44
C ARG A 106 25.97 34.23 -13.33
N LEU A 107 25.65 33.19 -14.09
CA LEU A 107 26.47 32.69 -15.20
C LEU A 107 25.88 33.05 -16.59
N PRO A 108 26.71 33.17 -17.66
CA PRO A 108 26.43 33.81 -18.95
C PRO A 108 25.99 32.83 -20.08
N PRO A 109 25.67 33.32 -21.30
CA PRO A 109 24.69 32.73 -22.22
C PRO A 109 25.20 31.76 -23.32
N ASP A 110 26.40 31.18 -23.24
CA ASP A 110 26.92 30.38 -24.38
C ASP A 110 27.27 28.93 -24.00
N CYS A 111 26.43 28.01 -24.45
CA CYS A 111 26.64 26.56 -24.42
C CYS A 111 26.61 26.00 -25.85
N PRO A 112 27.56 25.12 -26.25
CA PRO A 112 27.37 24.22 -27.38
C PRO A 112 27.16 22.76 -26.92
N THR A 113 26.12 22.18 -27.49
CA THR A 113 25.60 20.81 -27.36
C THR A 113 26.30 19.79 -28.26
N GLY A 114 26.51 18.56 -27.74
CA GLY A 114 26.46 17.30 -28.48
C GLY A 114 27.58 16.30 -28.17
N ILE A 115 27.43 14.96 -28.23
CA ILE A 115 26.33 14.02 -28.49
C ILE A 115 26.77 12.65 -27.91
N ILE A 116 25.90 12.02 -27.10
CA ILE A 116 25.51 10.59 -26.96
C ILE A 116 26.58 9.47 -26.78
N SER A 117 26.50 8.73 -25.65
CA SER A 117 26.38 7.26 -25.62
C SER A 117 26.03 6.72 -24.22
N ASP A 118 25.04 5.82 -24.18
CA ASP A 118 24.61 4.89 -23.12
C ASP A 118 23.82 5.42 -21.92
N ILE A 119 22.50 5.31 -22.03
CA ILE A 119 21.54 5.39 -20.93
C ILE A 119 21.47 3.99 -20.31
N ASP A 120 22.20 3.80 -19.21
CA ASP A 120 22.22 2.60 -18.38
C ASP A 120 21.32 2.82 -17.15
N THR A 121 20.56 1.81 -16.76
CA THR A 121 19.31 1.89 -15.95
C THR A 121 19.53 2.02 -14.43
N HIS A 122 20.67 2.55 -14.00
CA HIS A 122 21.12 2.50 -12.60
C HIS A 122 21.55 3.84 -11.99
N LEU A 123 21.09 4.98 -12.51
CA LEU A 123 21.39 6.27 -11.90
C LEU A 123 20.19 7.19 -12.02
N ILE A 124 19.94 7.92 -10.93
CA ILE A 124 19.06 9.10 -10.81
C ILE A 124 17.59 8.68 -10.64
N ASP A 125 16.96 9.02 -9.49
CA ASP A 125 15.54 9.36 -9.53
C ASP A 125 15.42 10.30 -10.74
N PRO A 126 14.67 9.99 -11.81
CA PRO A 126 14.65 10.79 -13.03
C PRO A 126 14.33 12.29 -12.79
N PHE A 127 13.94 12.64 -11.57
CA PHE A 127 13.71 13.98 -11.04
C PHE A 127 14.81 14.53 -10.10
N ASP A 128 15.80 13.76 -9.66
CA ASP A 128 16.94 14.22 -8.83
C ASP A 128 17.93 15.13 -9.59
N VAL A 129 17.86 15.14 -10.93
CA VAL A 129 18.38 16.24 -11.74
C VAL A 129 17.19 16.92 -12.39
N LEU A 130 16.40 17.67 -11.61
CA LEU A 130 15.44 18.60 -12.19
C LEU A 130 16.20 19.57 -13.10
N PRO A 131 16.01 19.49 -14.42
CA PRO A 131 16.52 20.49 -15.30
C PRO A 131 15.54 21.65 -15.27
N VAL A 132 16.11 22.83 -15.45
CA VAL A 132 15.41 24.05 -15.86
C VAL A 132 14.46 23.73 -17.02
N GLU A 133 13.33 24.42 -17.05
CA GLU A 133 12.33 24.47 -18.12
C GLU A 133 12.89 24.07 -19.51
N GLY A 134 12.36 22.97 -20.11
CA GLY A 134 12.70 22.55 -21.48
C GLY A 134 13.75 21.43 -21.66
N SER A 135 13.97 20.54 -20.68
CA SER A 135 14.99 19.48 -20.84
C SER A 135 14.54 18.20 -21.55
N PRO A 136 15.33 17.70 -22.52
CA PRO A 136 15.12 16.42 -23.21
C PRO A 136 15.23 15.17 -22.32
N ARG A 137 15.93 15.23 -21.18
CA ARG A 137 16.29 14.01 -20.40
C ARG A 137 15.10 13.39 -19.66
N LEU A 138 14.13 14.20 -19.26
CA LEU A 138 12.93 13.72 -18.60
C LEU A 138 11.93 13.10 -19.59
N HIS A 139 11.86 13.65 -20.80
CA HIS A 139 11.15 13.04 -21.92
C HIS A 139 11.69 11.64 -22.21
N GLU A 140 13.01 11.45 -22.16
CA GLU A 140 13.65 10.15 -22.35
C GLU A 140 13.38 9.16 -21.21
N ALA A 141 13.36 9.61 -19.94
CA ALA A 141 13.07 8.75 -18.79
C ALA A 141 11.61 8.27 -18.76
N MET A 142 10.67 9.15 -19.11
CA MET A 142 9.26 8.77 -19.22
C MET A 142 8.97 7.93 -20.44
N ARG A 143 9.57 8.25 -21.59
CA ARG A 143 9.54 7.36 -22.76
C ARG A 143 10.06 5.98 -22.41
N TYR A 144 11.17 5.88 -21.66
CA TYR A 144 11.71 4.62 -21.17
C TYR A 144 10.70 3.87 -20.28
N PHE A 145 10.02 4.56 -19.36
CA PHE A 145 8.97 3.96 -18.53
C PHE A 145 7.83 3.39 -19.37
N PHE A 146 7.29 4.14 -20.33
CA PHE A 146 6.23 3.67 -21.23
C PHE A 146 6.69 2.54 -22.17
N GLU A 147 7.93 2.59 -22.67
CA GLU A 147 8.50 1.54 -23.54
C GLU A 147 8.79 0.22 -22.79
N ASN A 148 8.94 0.26 -21.46
CA ASN A 148 9.33 -0.89 -20.64
C ASN A 148 8.25 -1.30 -19.61
N TYR A 149 7.05 -0.73 -19.68
CA TYR A 149 5.94 -1.08 -18.80
C TYR A 149 5.49 -2.55 -19.02
N PRO A 150 5.44 -3.39 -17.99
CA PRO A 150 5.22 -4.84 -18.13
C PRO A 150 3.77 -5.27 -18.40
N GLY A 151 2.80 -4.33 -18.33
CA GLY A 151 1.36 -4.55 -18.59
C GLY A 151 0.84 -3.82 -19.84
N PRO A 152 -0.44 -4.00 -20.22
CA PRO A 152 -1.09 -3.05 -21.12
C PRO A 152 -1.11 -1.68 -20.42
N THR A 153 -0.51 -0.66 -21.03
CA THR A 153 -0.58 0.70 -20.49
C THR A 153 -2.04 1.15 -20.51
N PRO A 154 -2.68 1.43 -19.36
CA PRO A 154 -3.99 2.06 -19.36
C PRO A 154 -3.82 3.45 -19.98
N MET A 155 -4.82 3.93 -20.72
CA MET A 155 -4.88 5.33 -21.20
C MET A 155 -3.94 5.71 -22.35
N THR A 156 -3.97 4.91 -23.41
CA THR A 156 -3.39 5.26 -24.72
C THR A 156 -4.36 4.91 -25.84
N ASP A 157 -4.48 5.80 -26.82
CA ASP A 157 -5.19 5.51 -28.08
C ASP A 157 -4.23 5.01 -29.17
N ASP A 158 -2.92 4.98 -28.89
CA ASP A 158 -1.87 4.53 -29.80
C ASP A 158 -1.65 3.01 -29.74
N VAL A 159 -1.77 2.36 -30.88
CA VAL A 159 -1.70 0.90 -31.01
C VAL A 159 -0.28 0.33 -30.88
N PHE A 160 0.75 1.17 -31.05
CA PHE A 160 2.13 0.73 -31.09
C PHE A 160 2.78 0.70 -29.71
N VAL A 161 2.26 1.42 -28.72
CA VAL A 161 2.89 1.55 -27.39
C VAL A 161 3.06 0.21 -26.66
N CYS A 162 2.18 -0.75 -26.90
CA CYS A 162 2.24 -2.10 -26.33
C CYS A 162 2.86 -3.16 -27.27
N ASP A 163 3.42 -2.74 -28.42
CA ASP A 163 4.01 -3.69 -29.38
C ASP A 163 5.31 -4.29 -28.81
N ARG A 164 5.44 -5.61 -28.91
CA ARG A 164 6.63 -6.35 -28.43
C ARG A 164 7.88 -6.02 -29.26
N ASN A 165 7.69 -5.51 -30.47
CA ASN A 165 8.76 -5.08 -31.36
C ASN A 165 9.11 -3.61 -31.10
N ARG A 166 10.34 -3.39 -30.61
CA ARG A 166 10.90 -2.06 -30.38
C ARG A 166 10.80 -1.13 -31.58
N TYR A 167 11.03 -1.62 -32.80
CA TYR A 167 10.97 -0.79 -34.02
C TYR A 167 9.54 -0.34 -34.36
N THR A 168 8.54 -1.11 -33.92
CA THR A 168 7.14 -0.73 -34.08
C THR A 168 6.78 0.36 -33.05
N ARG A 169 7.31 0.28 -31.84
CA ARG A 169 7.13 1.31 -30.78
C ARG A 169 7.70 2.68 -31.14
N GLU A 170 8.71 2.76 -31.99
CA GLU A 170 9.22 4.05 -32.50
C GLU A 170 8.19 4.83 -33.32
N ARG A 171 7.07 4.19 -33.70
CA ARG A 171 5.97 4.80 -34.46
C ARG A 171 4.85 5.36 -33.57
N VAL A 172 5.01 5.34 -32.25
CA VAL A 172 4.03 5.87 -31.29
C VAL A 172 3.80 7.36 -31.51
N GLU A 173 2.52 7.74 -31.62
CA GLU A 173 2.06 9.11 -31.63
C GLU A 173 1.84 9.59 -30.18
N TRP A 174 2.88 10.17 -29.57
CA TRP A 174 2.89 10.57 -28.16
C TRP A 174 1.79 11.56 -27.76
N ASN A 175 1.24 12.33 -28.71
CA ASN A 175 0.10 13.22 -28.48
C ASN A 175 -1.22 12.48 -28.16
N ASN A 176 -1.30 11.19 -28.47
CA ASN A 176 -2.46 10.32 -28.19
C ASN A 176 -2.25 9.43 -26.96
N THR A 177 -1.34 9.84 -26.07
CA THR A 177 -0.98 9.10 -24.86
C THR A 177 -1.11 10.00 -23.63
N GLU A 178 -1.31 9.42 -22.45
CA GLU A 178 -1.41 10.16 -21.18
C GLU A 178 -0.16 11.02 -20.93
N TYR A 179 0.99 10.63 -21.48
CA TYR A 179 2.21 11.43 -21.51
C TYR A 179 1.95 12.86 -21.99
N HIS A 180 1.16 13.07 -23.05
CA HIS A 180 0.84 14.42 -23.53
C HIS A 180 -0.05 15.21 -22.57
N LEU A 181 -0.95 14.54 -21.83
CA LEU A 181 -1.78 15.19 -20.83
C LEU A 181 -0.95 15.64 -19.62
N CYS A 182 0.01 14.82 -19.20
CA CYS A 182 0.91 15.10 -18.09
C CYS A 182 2.03 16.11 -18.43
N TYR A 183 2.53 16.13 -19.66
CA TYR A 183 3.72 16.93 -20.03
C TYR A 183 3.47 18.02 -21.07
N GLY A 184 2.25 18.11 -21.59
CA GLY A 184 1.89 19.11 -22.59
C GLY A 184 2.13 20.54 -22.10
N GLU A 185 2.07 20.77 -20.78
CA GLU A 185 2.20 22.09 -20.16
C GLU A 185 2.87 22.05 -18.77
N PRO A 186 3.45 23.18 -18.29
CA PRO A 186 4.09 23.25 -16.97
C PRO A 186 3.20 22.84 -15.81
N ALA A 187 1.90 23.13 -15.89
CA ALA A 187 0.94 22.79 -14.85
C ALA A 187 0.78 21.26 -14.71
N GLY A 188 0.61 20.55 -15.84
CA GLY A 188 0.53 19.08 -15.86
C GLY A 188 1.79 18.46 -15.28
N TYR A 189 2.95 19.03 -15.62
CA TYR A 189 4.23 18.53 -15.13
C TYR A 189 4.33 18.58 -13.60
N TYR A 190 4.03 19.73 -12.98
CA TYR A 190 4.05 19.87 -11.52
C TYR A 190 2.98 19.01 -10.84
N MET A 191 1.83 18.80 -11.49
CA MET A 191 0.80 17.89 -11.00
C MET A 191 1.32 16.44 -10.98
N THR A 192 1.98 15.98 -12.05
CA THR A 192 2.56 14.63 -12.11
C THR A 192 3.60 14.41 -11.02
N LEU A 193 4.49 15.39 -10.79
CA LEU A 193 5.46 15.33 -9.68
C LEU A 193 4.77 15.27 -8.32
N PHE A 194 3.71 16.04 -8.15
CA PHE A 194 2.92 16.05 -6.92
C PHE A 194 2.22 14.71 -6.66
N VAL A 195 1.59 14.13 -7.68
CA VAL A 195 0.92 12.81 -7.62
C VAL A 195 1.93 11.72 -7.25
N TYR A 196 3.10 11.70 -7.90
CA TYR A 196 4.12 10.69 -7.65
C TYR A 196 4.61 10.71 -6.20
N ASP A 197 4.91 11.90 -5.67
CA ASP A 197 5.37 12.09 -4.30
C ASP A 197 4.28 11.74 -3.26
N ILE A 198 3.01 12.03 -3.57
CA ILE A 198 1.87 11.60 -2.74
C ILE A 198 1.70 10.09 -2.76
N LEU A 199 1.76 9.43 -3.92
CA LEU A 199 1.62 7.97 -3.99
C LEU A 199 2.73 7.27 -3.20
N GLN A 200 3.94 7.83 -3.19
CA GLN A 200 5.05 7.38 -2.35
C GLN A 200 4.82 7.66 -0.84
N SER A 201 4.14 8.76 -0.51
CA SER A 201 3.81 9.11 0.88
C SER A 201 2.61 8.31 1.43
N LEU A 202 1.63 7.99 0.58
CA LEU A 202 0.45 7.18 0.91
C LEU A 202 0.84 5.71 1.15
N SER A 203 1.83 5.19 0.44
CA SER A 203 2.38 3.85 0.69
C SER A 203 3.18 3.74 2.01
N SER A 204 3.49 4.86 2.67
CA SER A 204 4.22 4.93 3.94
C SER A 204 3.36 5.36 5.14
N SER A 205 2.02 5.37 5.00
CA SER A 205 1.07 5.75 6.06
C SER A 205 1.28 7.16 6.65
N ALA A 206 1.78 8.12 5.86
CA ALA A 206 2.00 9.48 6.32
C ALA A 206 0.69 10.27 6.40
N GLU A 207 0.34 10.81 7.58
CA GLU A 207 -0.86 11.65 7.79
C GLU A 207 -0.73 13.08 7.21
N GLN A 208 0.44 13.44 6.65
CA GLN A 208 0.72 14.78 6.14
C GLN A 208 1.47 14.73 4.81
N LEU A 209 1.20 15.70 3.93
CA LEU A 209 1.98 15.88 2.71
C LEU A 209 3.44 16.13 3.05
N SER A 210 4.34 15.45 2.34
CA SER A 210 5.76 15.72 2.39
C SER A 210 6.05 17.20 2.04
N VAL A 211 7.24 17.67 2.42
CA VAL A 211 7.71 19.00 2.03
C VAL A 211 7.86 19.12 0.50
N PRO A 212 8.42 18.14 -0.23
CA PRO A 212 8.38 18.10 -1.68
C PRO A 212 6.96 18.15 -2.30
N ALA A 213 6.03 17.28 -1.90
CA ALA A 213 4.65 17.30 -2.36
C ALA A 213 4.00 18.68 -2.18
N SER A 214 4.21 19.30 -1.01
CA SER A 214 3.70 20.65 -0.74
C SER A 214 4.28 21.71 -1.69
N LYS A 215 5.54 21.59 -2.10
CA LYS A 215 6.18 22.48 -3.07
C LYS A 215 5.63 22.25 -4.48
N TYR A 216 5.47 21.01 -4.91
CA TYR A 216 4.93 20.67 -6.22
C TYR A 216 3.47 21.09 -6.36
N LEU A 217 2.64 20.88 -5.35
CA LEU A 217 1.27 21.41 -5.31
C LEU A 217 1.25 22.93 -5.45
N THR A 218 2.13 23.64 -4.72
CA THR A 218 2.23 25.10 -4.80
C THR A 218 2.66 25.55 -6.19
N ALA A 219 3.61 24.86 -6.82
CA ALA A 219 4.07 25.15 -8.17
C ALA A 219 2.98 24.85 -9.22
N CYS A 220 2.24 23.75 -9.06
CA CYS A 220 1.11 23.39 -9.90
C CYS A 220 0.01 24.45 -9.84
N ILE A 221 -0.47 24.80 -8.64
CA ILE A 221 -1.50 25.84 -8.44
C ILE A 221 -1.06 27.17 -9.05
N ARG A 222 0.23 27.52 -8.93
CA ARG A 222 0.80 28.72 -9.54
C ARG A 222 0.81 28.63 -11.07
N ALA A 223 1.26 27.52 -11.64
CA ALA A 223 1.31 27.32 -13.08
C ALA A 223 -0.09 27.32 -13.71
N VAL A 224 -1.06 26.68 -13.05
CA VAL A 224 -2.48 26.75 -13.46
C VAL A 224 -2.95 28.20 -13.46
N ARG A 225 -2.70 28.95 -12.39
CA ARG A 225 -3.10 30.37 -12.29
C ARG A 225 -2.48 31.23 -13.40
N GLU A 226 -1.21 31.01 -13.71
CA GLU A 226 -0.48 31.78 -14.73
C GLU A 226 -0.92 31.40 -16.15
N GLY A 227 -1.32 30.14 -16.37
CA GLY A 227 -1.84 29.62 -17.63
C GLY A 227 -3.34 29.86 -17.90
N MET A 228 -4.09 30.39 -16.94
CA MET A 228 -5.52 30.69 -17.15
C MET A 228 -5.73 31.64 -18.34
N PRO A 229 -6.69 31.34 -19.24
CA PRO A 229 -7.04 32.24 -20.33
C PRO A 229 -7.41 33.64 -19.82
N LYS A 230 -6.77 34.68 -20.37
CA LYS A 230 -7.05 36.07 -20.03
C LYS A 230 -8.02 36.68 -21.05
N GLU A 231 -8.85 37.61 -20.59
CA GLU A 231 -9.79 38.33 -21.44
C GLU A 231 -9.07 38.97 -22.64
N GLY A 232 -9.53 38.67 -23.86
CA GLY A 232 -8.94 39.16 -25.11
C GLY A 232 -7.65 38.47 -25.57
N SER A 233 -7.23 37.36 -24.93
CA SER A 233 -6.09 36.55 -25.40
C SER A 233 -6.57 35.44 -26.34
N ASP A 234 -5.86 35.23 -27.45
CA ASP A 234 -6.06 34.09 -28.37
C ASP A 234 -5.45 32.76 -27.86
N THR A 235 -5.13 32.67 -26.56
CA THR A 235 -4.49 31.48 -25.99
C THR A 235 -5.51 30.34 -25.94
N PRO A 236 -5.28 29.21 -26.64
CA PRO A 236 -6.24 28.11 -26.67
C PRO A 236 -6.28 27.37 -25.33
N ILE A 237 -7.47 26.96 -24.90
CA ILE A 237 -7.63 26.01 -23.79
C ILE A 237 -7.21 24.63 -24.31
N THR A 238 -6.10 24.08 -23.82
CA THR A 238 -5.55 22.80 -24.30
C THR A 238 -6.12 21.60 -23.57
N ASP A 239 -5.89 20.39 -24.11
CA ASP A 239 -6.30 19.12 -23.49
C ASP A 239 -5.58 18.90 -22.16
N SER A 240 -4.26 19.11 -22.15
CA SER A 240 -3.39 18.98 -20.98
C SER A 240 -3.80 19.94 -19.87
N PHE A 241 -4.13 21.20 -20.18
CA PHE A 241 -4.52 22.19 -19.16
C PHE A 241 -5.78 21.75 -18.40
N VAL A 242 -6.81 21.32 -19.13
CA VAL A 242 -8.09 20.92 -18.53
C VAL A 242 -7.95 19.63 -17.72
N CYS A 243 -7.24 18.63 -18.26
CA CYS A 243 -6.95 17.39 -17.54
C CYS A 243 -6.10 17.64 -16.29
N THR A 244 -5.22 18.64 -16.28
CA THR A 244 -4.43 19.02 -15.10
C THR A 244 -5.31 19.63 -14.01
N VAL A 245 -6.20 20.56 -14.36
CA VAL A 245 -7.12 21.19 -13.41
C VAL A 245 -8.05 20.16 -12.80
N GLY A 246 -8.56 19.24 -13.62
CA GLY A 246 -9.30 18.09 -13.14
C GLY A 246 -8.43 17.19 -12.28
N GLY A 247 -7.24 16.82 -12.70
CA GLY A 247 -6.40 15.89 -11.97
C GLY A 247 -6.09 16.30 -10.52
N LEU A 248 -6.08 17.60 -10.21
CA LEU A 248 -6.04 18.08 -8.82
C LEU A 248 -7.21 17.58 -7.97
N SER A 249 -8.41 17.43 -8.53
CA SER A 249 -9.55 16.87 -7.80
C SER A 249 -9.38 15.39 -7.50
N VAL A 250 -8.80 14.61 -8.41
CA VAL A 250 -8.45 13.20 -8.19
C VAL A 250 -7.50 13.05 -7.01
N VAL A 251 -6.49 13.92 -6.91
CA VAL A 251 -5.55 13.87 -5.79
C VAL A 251 -6.22 14.20 -4.47
N GLU A 252 -7.07 15.22 -4.44
CA GLU A 252 -7.82 15.61 -3.24
C GLU A 252 -8.78 14.48 -2.79
N VAL A 253 -9.38 13.72 -3.73
CA VAL A 253 -10.12 12.48 -3.44
C VAL A 253 -9.23 11.43 -2.77
N PHE A 254 -8.03 11.19 -3.29
CA PHE A 254 -7.12 10.16 -2.74
C PHE A 254 -6.63 10.45 -1.32
N ILE A 255 -6.59 11.72 -0.91
CA ILE A 255 -6.21 12.13 0.44
C ILE A 255 -7.41 12.48 1.34
N GLY A 256 -8.63 12.27 0.86
CA GLY A 256 -9.88 12.42 1.65
C GLY A 256 -10.42 13.85 1.80
N ASN A 257 -10.00 14.79 0.94
CA ASN A 257 -10.43 16.19 0.97
C ASN A 257 -11.56 16.44 -0.05
N TRP A 258 -12.77 16.05 0.32
CA TRP A 258 -13.93 15.99 -0.58
C TRP A 258 -14.36 17.36 -1.16
N ALA A 259 -14.35 18.40 -0.34
CA ALA A 259 -14.77 19.75 -0.74
C ALA A 259 -13.76 20.40 -1.72
N GLU A 260 -12.48 20.16 -1.51
CA GLU A 260 -11.39 20.58 -2.37
C GLU A 260 -11.46 19.86 -3.72
N ALA A 261 -11.75 18.55 -3.71
CA ALA A 261 -11.98 17.77 -4.92
C ALA A 261 -13.16 18.33 -5.75
N GLU A 262 -14.29 18.60 -5.11
CA GLU A 262 -15.46 19.19 -5.79
C GLU A 262 -15.13 20.55 -6.43
N SER A 263 -14.33 21.37 -5.75
CA SER A 263 -13.92 22.68 -6.25
C SER A 263 -13.05 22.60 -7.51
N HIS A 264 -12.07 21.69 -7.53
CA HIS A 264 -11.21 21.47 -8.70
C HIS A 264 -11.98 20.87 -9.88
N MET A 265 -12.90 19.93 -9.63
CA MET A 265 -13.80 19.37 -10.64
C MET A 265 -14.67 20.46 -11.29
N ASN A 266 -15.27 21.34 -10.49
CA ASN A 266 -16.06 22.47 -11.01
C ASN A 266 -15.23 23.42 -11.89
N GLY A 267 -13.96 23.65 -11.51
CA GLY A 267 -13.00 24.41 -12.33
C GLY A 267 -12.74 23.76 -13.69
N MET A 268 -12.57 22.43 -13.73
CA MET A 268 -12.42 21.65 -14.96
C MET A 268 -13.66 21.78 -15.85
N LEU A 269 -14.87 21.57 -15.31
CA LEU A 269 -16.13 21.67 -16.05
C LEU A 269 -16.34 23.06 -16.67
N ALA A 270 -15.95 24.12 -15.95
CA ALA A 270 -15.99 25.48 -16.46
C ALA A 270 -15.04 25.68 -17.67
N LEU A 271 -13.85 25.08 -17.66
CA LEU A 271 -12.92 25.10 -18.79
C LEU A 271 -13.43 24.28 -19.98
N VAL A 272 -14.05 23.12 -19.74
CA VAL A 272 -14.72 22.32 -20.78
C VAL A 272 -15.81 23.13 -21.47
N ALA A 273 -16.67 23.81 -20.69
CA ALA A 273 -17.71 24.68 -21.23
C ALA A 273 -17.13 25.86 -22.01
N ALA A 274 -16.06 26.49 -21.51
CA ALA A 274 -15.40 27.62 -22.16
C ALA A 274 -14.75 27.25 -23.50
N ARG A 275 -14.24 26.02 -23.65
CA ARG A 275 -13.70 25.51 -24.92
C ARG A 275 -14.78 25.12 -25.93
N GLY A 276 -16.04 25.01 -25.50
CA GLY A 276 -17.18 24.68 -26.36
C GLY A 276 -17.77 23.28 -26.14
N GLY A 277 -17.43 22.61 -25.03
CA GLY A 277 -17.96 21.31 -24.64
C GLY A 277 -16.95 20.16 -24.81
N ILE A 278 -17.27 19.00 -24.23
CA ILE A 278 -16.34 17.85 -24.14
C ILE A 278 -15.88 17.32 -25.50
N PHE A 279 -16.73 17.36 -26.52
CA PHE A 279 -16.38 16.88 -27.87
C PHE A 279 -15.38 17.77 -28.63
N THR A 280 -14.93 18.88 -28.02
CA THR A 280 -13.85 19.74 -28.56
C THR A 280 -12.44 19.29 -28.16
N PHE A 281 -12.35 18.26 -27.31
CA PHE A 281 -11.11 17.67 -26.81
C PHE A 281 -10.71 16.43 -27.63
N SER A 282 -9.44 16.00 -27.60
CA SER A 282 -9.06 14.71 -28.18
C SER A 282 -9.77 13.55 -27.48
N HIS A 283 -9.86 12.39 -28.15
CA HIS A 283 -10.52 11.21 -27.60
C HIS A 283 -9.95 10.82 -26.22
N LEU A 284 -8.63 10.75 -26.08
CA LEU A 284 -8.00 10.50 -24.80
C LEU A 284 -8.36 11.55 -23.72
N ALA A 285 -8.35 12.84 -24.06
CA ALA A 285 -8.72 13.88 -23.11
C ALA A 285 -10.21 13.85 -22.73
N GLN A 286 -11.09 13.49 -23.66
CA GLN A 286 -12.52 13.25 -23.37
C GLN A 286 -12.68 12.17 -22.30
N ARG A 287 -11.93 11.07 -22.44
CA ARG A 287 -11.92 9.96 -21.49
C ARG A 287 -11.41 10.40 -20.13
N THR A 288 -10.24 11.04 -20.08
CA THR A 288 -9.63 11.53 -18.83
C THR A 288 -10.51 12.54 -18.11
N ILE A 289 -11.09 13.52 -18.81
CA ILE A 289 -11.96 14.54 -18.22
C ILE A 289 -13.20 13.90 -17.60
N LYS A 290 -13.83 12.95 -18.30
CA LYS A 290 -15.01 12.28 -17.79
C LYS A 290 -14.68 11.43 -16.55
N TRP A 291 -13.56 10.72 -16.59
CA TRP A 291 -13.05 9.95 -15.47
C TRP A 291 -12.84 10.77 -14.19
N ILE A 292 -12.24 11.95 -14.35
CA ILE A 292 -12.03 12.88 -13.25
C ILE A 292 -13.37 13.34 -12.66
N GLU A 293 -14.34 13.72 -13.52
CA GLU A 293 -15.69 14.10 -13.07
C GLU A 293 -16.32 12.96 -12.28
N PHE A 294 -16.33 11.75 -12.83
CA PHE A 294 -16.93 10.60 -12.17
C PHE A 294 -16.30 10.25 -10.83
N LEU A 295 -14.97 10.18 -10.74
CA LEU A 295 -14.29 9.84 -9.49
C LEU A 295 -14.66 10.83 -8.38
N CYS A 296 -14.72 12.11 -8.72
CA CYS A 296 -15.08 13.16 -7.78
C CYS A 296 -16.57 13.15 -7.43
N CYS A 297 -17.43 12.85 -8.41
CA CYS A 297 -18.87 12.67 -8.23
C CYS A 297 -19.19 11.48 -7.33
N ALA A 298 -18.54 10.33 -7.53
CA ALA A 298 -18.68 9.15 -6.69
C ALA A 298 -18.23 9.43 -5.25
N ALA A 299 -17.07 10.08 -5.08
CA ALA A 299 -16.55 10.45 -3.77
C ALA A 299 -17.44 11.46 -3.02
N ASN A 300 -18.12 12.36 -3.74
CA ASN A 300 -19.00 13.39 -3.18
C ASN A 300 -20.49 13.03 -3.23
N ALA A 301 -20.85 11.82 -3.66
CA ALA A 301 -22.24 11.39 -3.88
C ALA A 301 -23.07 12.36 -4.74
N CYS A 302 -22.51 12.86 -5.84
CA CYS A 302 -23.18 13.77 -6.78
C CYS A 302 -23.21 13.22 -8.22
N ALA A 303 -23.99 13.89 -9.08
CA ALA A 303 -24.25 13.46 -10.46
C ALA A 303 -23.17 13.97 -11.43
N PRO A 304 -22.59 13.11 -12.29
CA PRO A 304 -21.88 13.57 -13.49
C PRO A 304 -22.80 14.38 -14.41
N THR A 305 -22.23 15.37 -15.11
CA THR A 305 -22.96 16.35 -15.91
C THR A 305 -22.54 16.40 -17.38
N LEU A 306 -21.40 15.83 -17.74
CA LEU A 306 -20.94 15.75 -19.12
C LEU A 306 -21.72 14.69 -19.91
N PRO A 307 -21.91 14.86 -21.24
CA PRO A 307 -22.64 13.89 -22.07
C PRO A 307 -21.87 12.57 -22.29
N PRO A 308 -22.56 11.50 -22.76
CA PRO A 308 -21.93 10.22 -23.07
C PRO A 308 -20.96 10.27 -24.25
N LEU A 309 -19.89 9.47 -24.22
CA LEU A 309 -18.93 9.35 -25.33
C LEU A 309 -19.38 8.31 -26.40
N PRO A 310 -18.97 8.45 -27.68
CA PRO A 310 -19.35 7.51 -28.76
C PRO A 310 -18.63 6.16 -28.66
N ARG A 311 -19.35 5.05 -28.95
CA ARG A 311 -18.80 3.68 -28.96
C ARG A 311 -17.80 3.44 -30.10
N LEU A 312 -16.72 2.72 -29.80
CA LEU A 312 -15.79 2.18 -30.80
C LEU A 312 -16.18 0.72 -31.17
N PRO A 313 -16.14 0.33 -32.45
CA PRO A 313 -16.48 -1.03 -32.86
C PRO A 313 -15.43 -2.05 -32.37
N LEU A 314 -15.90 -3.12 -31.74
CA LEU A 314 -15.08 -4.23 -31.24
C LEU A 314 -14.92 -5.37 -32.27
N PRO A 315 -13.92 -6.25 -32.13
CA PRO A 315 -13.81 -7.44 -32.98
C PRO A 315 -14.97 -8.42 -32.75
N ASN A 316 -15.59 -8.92 -33.83
CA ASN A 316 -16.75 -9.83 -33.77
C ASN A 316 -16.54 -11.07 -32.87
N GLN A 317 -15.31 -11.61 -32.81
CA GLN A 317 -15.00 -12.77 -31.97
C GLN A 317 -15.12 -12.47 -30.46
N LEU A 318 -14.79 -11.25 -30.05
CA LEU A 318 -14.97 -10.82 -28.67
C LEU A 318 -16.46 -10.68 -28.35
N GLU A 319 -17.21 -10.10 -29.29
CA GLU A 319 -18.66 -9.92 -29.16
C GLU A 319 -19.41 -11.26 -29.03
N ASP A 320 -19.02 -12.30 -29.79
CA ASP A 320 -19.64 -13.63 -29.72
C ASP A 320 -19.36 -14.34 -28.37
N LEU A 321 -18.13 -14.25 -27.88
CA LEU A 321 -17.74 -14.83 -26.59
C LEU A 321 -18.41 -14.10 -25.43
N ALA A 322 -18.42 -12.77 -25.46
CA ALA A 322 -19.09 -11.95 -24.46
C ALA A 322 -20.59 -12.19 -24.46
N ARG A 323 -21.22 -12.36 -25.62
CA ARG A 323 -22.65 -12.71 -25.74
C ARG A 323 -22.97 -14.04 -25.06
N THR A 324 -22.10 -15.04 -25.18
CA THR A 324 -22.30 -16.34 -24.54
C THR A 324 -22.17 -16.24 -23.01
N ALA A 325 -21.17 -15.52 -22.51
CA ALA A 325 -20.97 -15.32 -21.07
C ALA A 325 -22.08 -14.44 -20.47
N TYR A 326 -22.49 -13.40 -21.20
CA TYR A 326 -23.63 -12.55 -20.90
C TYR A 326 -24.92 -13.35 -20.72
N SER A 327 -25.28 -14.21 -21.67
CA SER A 327 -26.48 -15.05 -21.56
C SER A 327 -26.48 -15.88 -20.27
N ARG A 328 -25.33 -16.43 -19.87
CA ARG A 328 -25.20 -17.18 -18.61
C ARG A 328 -25.39 -16.30 -17.39
N SER A 329 -24.83 -15.09 -17.34
CA SER A 329 -25.04 -14.18 -16.21
C SER A 329 -26.49 -13.72 -16.10
N MET A 330 -27.14 -13.43 -17.23
CA MET A 330 -28.54 -13.00 -17.23
C MET A 330 -29.50 -14.10 -16.81
N GLU A 331 -29.17 -15.38 -17.01
CA GLU A 331 -29.93 -16.49 -16.46
C GLU A 331 -29.90 -16.56 -14.92
N LEU A 332 -28.87 -15.97 -14.29
CA LEU A 332 -28.60 -16.06 -12.85
C LEU A 332 -28.98 -14.80 -12.06
N LEU A 333 -29.35 -13.72 -12.75
CA LEU A 333 -29.70 -12.42 -12.17
C LEU A 333 -31.24 -12.30 -11.96
N PRO A 334 -31.71 -11.28 -11.20
CA PRO A 334 -33.15 -11.07 -10.99
C PRO A 334 -33.94 -11.02 -12.29
N ARG A 335 -35.01 -11.80 -12.37
CA ARG A 335 -35.96 -11.79 -13.48
C ARG A 335 -37.19 -11.00 -13.07
N VAL A 336 -37.45 -9.85 -13.68
CA VAL A 336 -38.85 -9.45 -13.91
C VAL A 336 -39.04 -8.71 -15.24
N PHE A 337 -40.08 -9.14 -15.95
CA PHE A 337 -40.77 -8.58 -17.13
C PHE A 337 -40.15 -8.74 -18.53
N SER A 338 -40.49 -9.84 -19.19
CA SER A 338 -41.45 -9.75 -20.30
C SER A 338 -42.22 -11.06 -20.44
N GLU A 339 -43.54 -10.91 -20.48
CA GLU A 339 -44.58 -11.94 -20.50
C GLU A 339 -44.38 -13.06 -21.52
N ASP A 340 -44.97 -14.19 -21.17
CA ASP A 340 -45.50 -15.20 -22.07
C ASP A 340 -46.09 -14.57 -23.35
N LYS A 341 -45.36 -14.67 -24.46
CA LYS A 341 -45.94 -14.69 -25.81
C LYS A 341 -45.49 -15.94 -26.55
N GLU A 342 -45.82 -17.10 -25.99
CA GLU A 342 -46.03 -18.32 -26.77
C GLU A 342 -47.45 -18.84 -26.50
N GLY A 343 -48.42 -18.14 -27.09
CA GLY A 343 -49.83 -18.51 -27.11
C GLY A 343 -50.39 -18.33 -28.51
N THR A 344 -50.61 -19.47 -29.16
CA THR A 344 -51.33 -19.69 -30.41
C THR A 344 -52.70 -19.01 -30.49
N GLY A 345 -53.08 -18.54 -31.68
CA GLY A 345 -54.48 -18.61 -32.17
C GLY A 345 -55.34 -17.36 -31.96
N GLU A 346 -55.73 -16.78 -33.11
CA GLU A 346 -57.08 -16.36 -33.52
C GLU A 346 -58.12 -15.85 -32.50
N ASP A 347 -58.73 -14.72 -32.89
CA ASP A 347 -60.12 -14.27 -32.70
C ASP A 347 -60.50 -13.26 -31.58
N GLU A 348 -60.96 -12.10 -32.09
CA GLU A 348 -62.14 -11.27 -31.77
C GLU A 348 -62.50 -10.87 -30.31
N ASP A 349 -62.59 -9.54 -30.14
CA ASP A 349 -63.62 -8.74 -29.43
C ASP A 349 -64.18 -9.23 -28.08
N ASP A 350 -63.88 -8.50 -27.00
CA ASP A 350 -64.85 -7.65 -26.25
C ASP A 350 -64.33 -7.25 -24.86
N ASP A 351 -64.58 -5.97 -24.58
CA ASP A 351 -64.47 -5.11 -23.39
C ASP A 351 -64.29 -5.65 -21.95
N GLU A 352 -63.61 -4.76 -21.20
CA GLU A 352 -63.73 -4.41 -19.78
C GLU A 352 -62.99 -5.25 -18.70
N ASP A 353 -62.27 -4.50 -17.85
CA ASP A 353 -61.60 -4.88 -16.60
C ASP A 353 -60.14 -5.39 -16.66
N ALA A 354 -59.22 -4.51 -17.05
CA ALA A 354 -57.79 -4.62 -16.68
C ALA A 354 -57.31 -3.33 -15.99
N GLU A 355 -57.81 -3.09 -14.77
CA GLU A 355 -57.23 -2.13 -13.83
C GLU A 355 -56.48 -2.92 -12.74
N ILE A 356 -55.34 -3.54 -13.08
CA ILE A 356 -54.38 -4.03 -12.08
C ILE A 356 -52.94 -3.76 -12.57
N LEU A 357 -52.35 -2.75 -11.92
CA LEU A 357 -50.92 -2.45 -11.73
C LEU A 357 -50.12 -2.02 -12.97
N GLY A 358 -49.94 -0.69 -13.05
CA GLY A 358 -48.97 -0.07 -13.94
C GLY A 358 -47.54 -0.49 -13.62
N THR A 359 -46.87 -1.11 -14.59
CA THR A 359 -45.42 -1.15 -14.67
C THR A 359 -45.01 -0.10 -15.69
N ASP A 360 -44.43 0.99 -15.20
CA ASP A 360 -43.95 2.10 -16.01
C ASP A 360 -42.91 1.59 -17.02
N ALA A 361 -42.87 2.21 -18.21
CA ALA A 361 -41.85 1.95 -19.23
C ALA A 361 -40.41 2.16 -18.74
N ASP A 362 -40.26 2.79 -17.57
CA ASP A 362 -39.01 3.06 -16.87
C ASP A 362 -38.36 1.77 -16.32
N ASP A 363 -39.15 0.76 -15.89
CA ASP A 363 -38.60 -0.51 -15.38
C ASP A 363 -37.91 -1.32 -16.50
N TYR A 364 -38.46 -1.30 -17.72
CA TYR A 364 -37.87 -2.03 -18.86
C TYR A 364 -36.54 -1.41 -19.30
N TYR A 365 -36.38 -0.09 -19.18
CA TYR A 365 -35.12 0.59 -19.42
C TYR A 365 -34.07 0.20 -18.37
N TYR A 366 -34.46 0.19 -17.09
CA TYR A 366 -33.58 -0.12 -15.96
C TYR A 366 -32.90 -1.50 -16.09
N TYR A 367 -33.62 -2.55 -16.49
CA TYR A 367 -33.01 -3.90 -16.65
C TYR A 367 -32.26 -4.10 -17.97
N ALA A 368 -32.63 -3.39 -19.04
CA ALA A 368 -31.88 -3.39 -20.30
C ALA A 368 -30.47 -2.79 -20.13
N GLU A 369 -30.33 -1.85 -19.20
CA GLU A 369 -29.06 -1.20 -18.84
C GLU A 369 -28.13 -2.15 -18.10
N LEU A 370 -28.60 -2.88 -17.07
CA LEU A 370 -27.80 -3.94 -16.42
C LEU A 370 -27.38 -5.04 -17.40
N GLY A 371 -28.27 -5.41 -18.32
CA GLY A 371 -27.93 -6.37 -19.36
C GLY A 371 -26.78 -5.85 -20.24
N THR A 372 -26.84 -4.59 -20.62
CA THR A 372 -25.79 -3.94 -21.40
C THR A 372 -24.47 -3.89 -20.64
N ILE A 373 -24.50 -3.48 -19.36
CA ILE A 373 -23.35 -3.42 -18.46
C ILE A 373 -22.69 -4.79 -18.29
N MET A 374 -23.48 -5.84 -18.00
CA MET A 374 -22.95 -7.19 -17.78
C MET A 374 -22.32 -7.76 -19.04
N ARG A 375 -22.90 -7.50 -20.22
CA ARG A 375 -22.30 -7.90 -21.49
C ARG A 375 -20.94 -7.24 -21.69
N GLU A 376 -20.88 -5.95 -21.43
CA GLU A 376 -19.67 -5.15 -21.59
C GLU A 376 -18.59 -5.54 -20.58
N LEU A 377 -18.94 -5.83 -19.32
CA LEU A 377 -17.99 -6.40 -18.34
C LEU A 377 -17.41 -7.74 -18.79
N HIS A 378 -18.20 -8.58 -19.47
CA HIS A 378 -17.69 -9.79 -20.11
C HIS A 378 -16.76 -9.48 -21.29
N GLU A 379 -17.06 -8.47 -22.10
CA GLU A 379 -16.15 -7.99 -23.16
C GLU A 379 -14.81 -7.54 -22.57
N VAL A 380 -14.82 -6.89 -21.41
CA VAL A 380 -13.61 -6.50 -20.66
C VAL A 380 -12.87 -7.70 -20.08
N SER A 381 -13.58 -8.60 -19.40
CA SER A 381 -13.01 -9.78 -18.76
C SER A 381 -12.38 -10.73 -19.78
N ILE A 382 -13.09 -11.00 -20.87
CA ILE A 382 -12.61 -11.84 -21.98
C ILE A 382 -11.57 -11.07 -22.80
N GLY A 383 -11.77 -9.78 -22.99
CA GLY A 383 -10.84 -8.88 -23.64
C GLY A 383 -9.48 -8.89 -22.96
N SER A 384 -9.42 -8.59 -21.67
CA SER A 384 -8.20 -8.53 -20.87
C SER A 384 -7.44 -9.86 -20.80
N THR A 385 -8.13 -10.99 -20.93
CA THR A 385 -7.53 -12.33 -20.95
C THR A 385 -7.05 -12.76 -22.34
N LEU A 386 -7.78 -12.43 -23.41
CA LEU A 386 -7.52 -12.92 -24.77
C LEU A 386 -6.81 -11.90 -25.69
N PHE A 387 -7.06 -10.61 -25.52
CA PHE A 387 -6.57 -9.54 -26.38
C PHE A 387 -5.75 -8.53 -25.57
N ARG A 388 -4.71 -7.94 -26.17
CA ARG A 388 -3.95 -6.82 -25.56
C ARG A 388 -4.09 -5.58 -26.45
N GLY A 389 -4.23 -4.39 -25.85
CA GLY A 389 -4.24 -3.11 -26.56
C GLY A 389 -5.65 -2.51 -26.77
N LYS A 390 -5.90 -1.95 -27.96
CA LYS A 390 -7.02 -1.04 -28.27
C LYS A 390 -8.43 -1.61 -28.05
N ALA A 391 -8.65 -2.90 -28.32
CA ALA A 391 -9.98 -3.51 -28.14
C ALA A 391 -10.38 -3.59 -26.65
N VAL A 392 -9.44 -3.94 -25.78
CA VAL A 392 -9.66 -3.96 -24.33
C VAL A 392 -9.80 -2.54 -23.81
N ALA A 393 -8.92 -1.62 -24.24
CA ALA A 393 -8.97 -0.22 -23.82
C ALA A 393 -10.27 0.50 -24.23
N ALA A 394 -10.89 0.12 -25.36
CA ALA A 394 -12.16 0.66 -25.83
C ALA A 394 -13.37 0.02 -25.13
N ALA A 395 -13.34 -1.31 -24.92
CA ALA A 395 -14.38 -1.99 -24.14
C ALA A 395 -14.42 -1.42 -22.72
N LEU A 396 -13.25 -1.41 -22.05
CA LEU A 396 -13.06 -0.83 -20.72
C LEU A 396 -13.68 0.56 -20.57
N ASP A 397 -13.36 1.43 -21.53
CA ASP A 397 -13.85 2.79 -21.55
C ASP A 397 -15.38 2.88 -21.64
N ASP A 398 -16.02 2.09 -22.51
CA ASP A 398 -17.48 2.09 -22.68
C ASP A 398 -18.19 1.53 -21.45
N VAL A 399 -17.69 0.42 -20.88
CA VAL A 399 -18.29 -0.23 -19.69
C VAL A 399 -18.26 0.72 -18.49
N GLU A 400 -17.10 1.31 -18.27
CA GLU A 400 -16.81 2.17 -17.14
C GLU A 400 -17.62 3.46 -17.22
N HIS A 401 -17.72 4.05 -18.40
CA HIS A 401 -18.53 5.23 -18.64
C HIS A 401 -20.01 4.99 -18.33
N ARG A 402 -20.56 3.86 -18.76
CA ARG A 402 -21.97 3.51 -18.55
C ARG A 402 -22.27 3.15 -17.11
N LEU A 403 -21.42 2.32 -16.49
CA LEU A 403 -21.51 2.01 -15.06
C LEU A 403 -21.57 3.26 -14.19
N LEU A 404 -20.83 4.30 -14.58
CA LEU A 404 -20.75 5.55 -13.84
C LEU A 404 -21.91 6.51 -14.19
N GLU A 405 -22.48 6.45 -15.40
CA GLU A 405 -23.73 7.15 -15.75
C GLU A 405 -24.94 6.56 -15.02
N GLU A 406 -25.04 5.23 -14.92
CA GLU A 406 -26.14 4.56 -14.21
C GLU A 406 -26.10 4.82 -12.69
N MET A 407 -24.90 5.00 -12.13
CA MET A 407 -24.75 5.36 -10.71
C MET A 407 -24.89 6.85 -10.39
N SER A 408 -25.13 7.69 -11.42
CA SER A 408 -25.57 9.07 -11.24
C SER A 408 -26.92 9.08 -10.50
N PRO A 409 -27.15 9.98 -9.53
CA PRO A 409 -28.16 9.83 -8.49
C PRO A 409 -29.59 9.83 -9.04
N HIS A 410 -30.09 8.63 -9.30
CA HIS A 410 -31.46 8.25 -9.02
C HIS A 410 -31.61 8.11 -7.49
N SER A 411 -31.58 9.27 -6.81
CA SER A 411 -31.84 9.48 -5.37
C SER A 411 -33.11 8.74 -4.87
N PRO A 412 -33.34 8.56 -3.55
CA PRO A 412 -32.46 8.54 -2.36
C PRO A 412 -32.58 7.22 -1.56
N ALA A 413 -31.74 7.08 -0.55
CA ALA A 413 -31.96 6.19 0.59
C ALA A 413 -33.37 6.36 1.19
N SER A 414 -34.27 5.46 0.84
CA SER A 414 -35.47 5.18 1.63
C SER A 414 -35.91 3.74 1.39
N LEU A 415 -35.35 2.81 2.15
CA LEU A 415 -36.01 1.53 2.38
C LEU A 415 -36.19 1.34 3.88
N VAL A 416 -37.37 1.75 4.33
CA VAL A 416 -38.03 1.17 5.49
C VAL A 416 -38.80 -0.02 4.95
N GLU A 417 -38.21 -1.22 5.05
CA GLU A 417 -38.84 -2.52 5.34
C GLU A 417 -37.79 -3.63 5.11
N ALA A 418 -37.83 -4.69 5.92
CA ALA A 418 -36.77 -5.69 6.08
C ALA A 418 -36.65 -6.71 4.91
N THR A 419 -36.99 -6.31 3.69
CA THR A 419 -36.96 -7.15 2.48
C THR A 419 -36.03 -6.54 1.44
N ILE A 420 -35.16 -7.34 0.82
CA ILE A 420 -34.34 -6.89 -0.30
C ILE A 420 -35.23 -6.66 -1.53
N SER A 421 -35.36 -5.41 -1.97
CA SER A 421 -36.04 -5.11 -3.23
C SER A 421 -35.21 -5.58 -4.42
N VAL A 422 -35.86 -5.78 -5.58
CA VAL A 422 -35.14 -6.04 -6.83
C VAL A 422 -34.14 -4.92 -7.12
N ASP A 423 -34.52 -3.67 -6.85
CA ASP A 423 -33.65 -2.49 -6.98
C ASP A 423 -32.42 -2.57 -6.08
N THR A 424 -32.55 -3.07 -4.85
CA THR A 424 -31.42 -3.23 -3.92
C THR A 424 -30.46 -4.32 -4.39
N ALA A 425 -31.00 -5.43 -4.92
CA ALA A 425 -30.19 -6.50 -5.50
C ALA A 425 -29.44 -6.01 -6.75
N PHE A 426 -30.13 -5.23 -7.59
CA PHE A 426 -29.55 -4.55 -8.74
C PHE A 426 -28.42 -3.60 -8.34
N ASP A 427 -28.66 -2.71 -7.38
CA ASP A 427 -27.67 -1.74 -6.88
C ASP A 427 -26.43 -2.43 -6.30
N ALA A 428 -26.61 -3.55 -5.61
CA ALA A 428 -25.50 -4.32 -5.06
C ALA A 428 -24.67 -5.02 -6.16
N VAL A 429 -25.30 -5.54 -7.20
CA VAL A 429 -24.61 -6.08 -8.39
C VAL A 429 -23.87 -4.99 -9.14
N LEU A 430 -24.49 -3.82 -9.32
CA LEU A 430 -23.89 -2.65 -9.95
C LEU A 430 -22.68 -2.13 -9.17
N GLN A 431 -22.79 -2.06 -7.84
CA GLN A 431 -21.71 -1.64 -6.96
C GLN A 431 -20.53 -2.65 -6.98
N ALA A 432 -20.82 -3.95 -7.01
CA ALA A 432 -19.80 -4.98 -7.15
C ALA A 432 -19.12 -4.94 -8.53
N ALA A 433 -19.87 -4.70 -9.60
CA ALA A 433 -19.32 -4.50 -10.94
C ALA A 433 -18.33 -3.33 -11.00
N GLN A 434 -18.64 -2.20 -10.36
CA GLN A 434 -17.71 -1.09 -10.27
C GLN A 434 -16.45 -1.41 -9.47
N MET A 435 -16.61 -2.10 -8.33
CA MET A 435 -15.47 -2.56 -7.53
C MET A 435 -14.57 -3.51 -8.32
N PHE A 436 -15.17 -4.40 -9.11
CA PHE A 436 -14.47 -5.32 -9.99
C PHE A 436 -13.71 -4.58 -11.08
N VAL A 437 -14.33 -3.63 -11.77
CA VAL A 437 -13.66 -2.80 -12.78
C VAL A 437 -12.49 -2.04 -12.14
N TRP A 438 -12.76 -1.32 -11.06
CA TRP A 438 -11.75 -0.52 -10.39
C TRP A 438 -10.56 -1.37 -9.91
N ALA A 439 -10.80 -2.48 -9.22
CA ALA A 439 -9.75 -3.30 -8.61
C ALA A 439 -9.05 -4.24 -9.59
N ALA A 440 -9.72 -4.69 -10.66
CA ALA A 440 -9.11 -5.56 -11.66
C ALA A 440 -8.24 -4.79 -12.67
N LEU A 441 -8.43 -3.48 -12.81
CA LEU A 441 -7.90 -2.69 -13.94
C LEU A 441 -7.02 -1.52 -13.52
N ASN A 442 -7.12 -1.03 -12.28
CA ASN A 442 -6.19 -0.03 -11.75
C ASN A 442 -5.05 -0.70 -10.97
N PRO A 443 -3.77 -0.51 -11.36
CA PRO A 443 -2.61 -0.97 -10.59
C PRO A 443 -2.30 -0.04 -9.41
N GLY A 444 -3.34 0.47 -8.74
CA GLY A 444 -3.21 1.41 -7.64
C GLY A 444 -2.74 0.74 -6.34
N PRO A 445 -2.26 1.53 -5.35
CA PRO A 445 -1.98 1.03 -4.01
C PRO A 445 -3.20 0.31 -3.43
N ARG A 446 -2.97 -0.79 -2.72
CA ARG A 446 -4.04 -1.67 -2.21
C ARG A 446 -4.88 -0.96 -1.12
N GLU A 447 -4.32 0.08 -0.53
CA GLU A 447 -4.81 0.85 0.61
C GLU A 447 -5.58 2.14 0.26
N MET A 448 -6.02 2.32 -1.00
CA MET A 448 -6.68 3.57 -1.42
C MET A 448 -7.99 3.86 -0.67
N ALA A 449 -8.18 5.14 -0.29
CA ALA A 449 -9.41 5.63 0.36
C ALA A 449 -10.70 5.30 -0.43
N ALA A 450 -10.64 5.27 -1.77
CA ALA A 450 -11.76 4.89 -2.62
C ALA A 450 -12.27 3.46 -2.37
N HIS A 451 -11.37 2.51 -2.05
CA HIS A 451 -11.77 1.15 -1.68
C HIS A 451 -12.63 1.12 -0.42
N PHE A 452 -12.37 2.00 0.55
CA PHE A 452 -13.20 2.10 1.76
C PHE A 452 -14.62 2.57 1.45
N VAL A 453 -14.77 3.51 0.51
CA VAL A 453 -16.08 4.04 0.10
C VAL A 453 -16.89 2.97 -0.62
N PHE A 454 -16.30 2.28 -1.61
CA PHE A 454 -17.03 1.26 -2.37
C PHE A 454 -17.45 0.06 -1.51
N VAL A 455 -16.53 -0.44 -0.67
CA VAL A 455 -16.83 -1.53 0.27
C VAL A 455 -17.88 -1.09 1.29
N GLY A 456 -17.81 0.15 1.79
CA GLY A 456 -18.80 0.70 2.71
C GLY A 456 -20.20 0.77 2.10
N ARG A 457 -20.32 1.31 0.88
CA ARG A 457 -21.62 1.41 0.17
C ARG A 457 -22.22 0.04 -0.16
N LEU A 458 -21.40 -0.90 -0.61
CA LEU A 458 -21.87 -2.27 -0.86
C LEU A 458 -22.37 -2.93 0.42
N ARG A 459 -21.66 -2.76 1.54
CA ARG A 459 -22.09 -3.26 2.83
C ARG A 459 -23.40 -2.64 3.30
N GLU A 460 -23.58 -1.32 3.14
CA GLU A 460 -24.82 -0.63 3.51
C GLU A 460 -26.04 -1.15 2.72
N LEU A 461 -25.89 -1.51 1.45
CA LEU A 461 -26.95 -2.13 0.66
C LEU A 461 -27.32 -3.52 1.20
N LEU A 462 -26.32 -4.31 1.59
CA LEU A 462 -26.50 -5.69 2.04
C LEU A 462 -26.92 -5.81 3.52
N ASP A 463 -26.57 -4.84 4.37
CA ASP A 463 -26.95 -4.79 5.80
C ASP A 463 -28.44 -4.43 6.01
N GLN A 464 -29.20 -4.16 4.93
CA GLN A 464 -30.66 -3.92 5.00
C GLN A 464 -31.47 -5.18 5.34
N VAL A 465 -30.88 -6.37 5.18
CA VAL A 465 -31.52 -7.67 5.47
C VAL A 465 -30.85 -8.33 6.68
N PRO A 466 -31.61 -8.95 7.60
CA PRO A 466 -31.04 -9.77 8.66
C PRO A 466 -30.11 -10.87 8.13
N GLU A 467 -28.98 -11.08 8.82
CA GLU A 467 -27.88 -11.97 8.41
C GLU A 467 -28.32 -13.38 7.98
N HIS A 468 -29.27 -13.97 8.69
CA HIS A 468 -29.76 -15.34 8.44
C HIS A 468 -30.80 -15.43 7.32
N GLU A 469 -31.33 -14.30 6.85
CA GLU A 469 -32.33 -14.25 5.79
C GLU A 469 -31.73 -13.83 4.44
N LEU A 470 -30.53 -13.25 4.42
CA LEU A 470 -29.93 -12.66 3.20
C LEU A 470 -29.91 -13.62 2.01
N VAL A 471 -29.48 -14.87 2.18
CA VAL A 471 -29.38 -15.85 1.08
C VAL A 471 -30.75 -16.25 0.55
N GLU A 472 -31.71 -16.53 1.44
CA GLU A 472 -33.05 -16.94 1.03
C GLU A 472 -33.83 -15.77 0.40
N ARG A 473 -33.74 -14.58 0.99
CA ARG A 473 -34.35 -13.35 0.43
C ARG A 473 -33.73 -12.98 -0.91
N TRP A 474 -32.42 -13.10 -1.03
CA TRP A 474 -31.75 -12.88 -2.31
C TRP A 474 -32.19 -13.91 -3.35
N ARG A 475 -32.41 -15.18 -2.98
CA ARG A 475 -32.91 -16.23 -3.89
C ARG A 475 -34.38 -16.03 -4.28
N GLU A 476 -35.19 -15.43 -3.40
CA GLU A 476 -36.59 -15.04 -3.72
C GLU A 476 -36.63 -13.89 -4.75
N THR A 477 -35.68 -12.95 -4.65
CA THR A 477 -35.60 -11.76 -5.51
C THR A 477 -34.78 -12.00 -6.80
N ALA A 478 -33.62 -12.62 -6.68
CA ALA A 478 -32.74 -13.02 -7.77
C ALA A 478 -32.93 -14.50 -8.08
N SER A 479 -33.15 -14.87 -9.35
CA SER A 479 -33.42 -16.26 -9.74
C SER A 479 -32.31 -17.28 -9.40
N SER A 480 -31.16 -16.82 -8.89
CA SER A 480 -30.10 -17.64 -8.32
C SER A 480 -29.29 -16.90 -7.24
N ALA A 481 -28.77 -17.64 -6.25
CA ALA A 481 -27.84 -17.13 -5.26
C ALA A 481 -26.38 -17.05 -5.78
N ASP A 482 -26.10 -17.53 -7.01
CA ASP A 482 -24.76 -17.42 -7.63
C ASP A 482 -24.32 -15.95 -7.75
N SER A 483 -25.27 -15.05 -8.05
CA SER A 483 -25.03 -13.60 -8.15
C SER A 483 -24.62 -12.99 -6.80
N LEU A 484 -25.25 -13.42 -5.71
CA LEU A 484 -24.87 -13.01 -4.36
C LEU A 484 -23.45 -13.45 -4.02
N LEU A 485 -23.08 -14.70 -4.38
CA LEU A 485 -21.73 -15.20 -4.12
C LEU A 485 -20.67 -14.36 -4.85
N TRP A 486 -20.93 -13.98 -6.10
CA TRP A 486 -20.03 -13.10 -6.86
C TRP A 486 -19.94 -11.70 -6.25
N VAL A 487 -21.06 -11.08 -5.87
CA VAL A 487 -21.10 -9.77 -5.20
C VAL A 487 -20.27 -9.77 -3.92
N LEU A 488 -20.47 -10.78 -3.06
CA LEU A 488 -19.74 -10.92 -1.81
C LEU A 488 -18.25 -11.19 -2.04
N PHE A 489 -17.90 -12.00 -3.05
CA PHE A 489 -16.52 -12.30 -3.41
C PHE A 489 -15.76 -11.05 -3.85
N VAL A 490 -16.35 -10.21 -4.71
CA VAL A 490 -15.73 -8.94 -5.12
C VAL A 490 -15.57 -8.00 -3.92
N GLY A 491 -16.60 -7.89 -3.09
CA GLY A 491 -16.57 -7.11 -1.85
C GLY A 491 -15.41 -7.51 -0.93
N TRP A 492 -15.27 -8.81 -0.68
CA TRP A 492 -14.17 -9.38 0.11
C TRP A 492 -12.80 -9.19 -0.55
N GLY A 493 -12.70 -9.44 -1.87
CA GLY A 493 -11.46 -9.32 -2.62
C GLY A 493 -10.85 -7.92 -2.53
N VAL A 494 -11.69 -6.89 -2.49
CA VAL A 494 -11.26 -5.49 -2.28
C VAL A 494 -11.06 -5.18 -0.79
N ALA A 495 -11.96 -5.62 0.10
CA ALA A 495 -11.85 -5.35 1.54
C ALA A 495 -10.59 -5.98 2.18
N SER A 496 -10.21 -7.18 1.74
CA SER A 496 -9.02 -7.90 2.21
C SER A 496 -7.70 -7.25 1.81
N GLN A 497 -7.72 -6.28 0.90
CA GLN A 497 -6.56 -5.54 0.42
C GLN A 497 -6.30 -4.24 1.20
N GLN A 498 -7.18 -3.85 2.13
CA GLN A 498 -7.06 -2.60 2.89
C GLN A 498 -6.06 -2.72 4.07
N GLN A 499 -5.14 -1.75 4.22
CA GLN A 499 -4.43 -1.52 5.49
C GLN A 499 -5.04 -0.34 6.23
N GLY A 500 -5.38 -0.56 7.50
CA GLY A 500 -5.93 0.43 8.42
C GLY A 500 -6.18 -0.23 9.77
N GLY A 501 -6.10 0.55 10.85
CA GLY A 501 -6.07 0.10 12.25
C GLY A 501 -6.81 -1.23 12.48
N VAL A 502 -6.06 -2.23 12.96
CA VAL A 502 -6.33 -3.69 13.05
C VAL A 502 -7.76 -4.12 13.42
N LYS A 503 -8.61 -3.23 13.93
CA LYS A 503 -10.01 -3.49 14.28
C LYS A 503 -11.03 -3.16 13.19
N GLY A 504 -10.75 -2.25 12.25
CA GLY A 504 -11.72 -1.79 11.25
C GLY A 504 -11.73 -2.64 9.97
N ALA A 505 -10.61 -2.69 9.26
CA ALA A 505 -10.49 -3.36 7.95
C ALA A 505 -10.70 -4.88 8.06
N MET A 506 -10.11 -5.51 9.09
CA MET A 506 -10.29 -6.95 9.35
C MET A 506 -11.75 -7.28 9.70
N ALA A 507 -12.44 -6.41 10.44
CA ALA A 507 -13.86 -6.62 10.77
C ALA A 507 -14.76 -6.55 9.54
N VAL A 508 -14.44 -5.68 8.57
CA VAL A 508 -15.17 -5.59 7.31
C VAL A 508 -14.90 -6.80 6.43
N ALA A 509 -13.64 -7.21 6.27
CA ALA A 509 -13.31 -8.42 5.51
C ALA A 509 -13.95 -9.69 6.11
N MET A 510 -13.95 -9.83 7.44
CA MET A 510 -14.59 -10.94 8.14
C MET A 510 -16.11 -10.98 7.93
N TRP A 511 -16.77 -9.82 7.89
CA TRP A 511 -18.21 -9.73 7.61
C TRP A 511 -18.58 -10.33 6.24
N TYR A 512 -17.73 -10.12 5.21
CA TYR A 512 -17.96 -10.74 3.89
C TYR A 512 -17.67 -12.24 3.91
N ILE A 513 -16.59 -12.67 4.56
CA ILE A 513 -16.20 -14.09 4.67
C ILE A 513 -17.35 -14.93 5.25
N GLU A 514 -17.97 -14.47 6.34
CA GLU A 514 -19.08 -15.18 6.99
C GLU A 514 -20.26 -15.40 6.01
N ARG A 515 -20.60 -14.39 5.20
CA ARG A 515 -21.69 -14.44 4.21
C ARG A 515 -21.33 -15.27 2.97
N ILE A 516 -20.06 -15.25 2.55
CA ILE A 516 -19.58 -16.08 1.45
C ILE A 516 -19.78 -17.56 1.81
N PHE A 517 -19.40 -17.99 3.02
CA PHE A 517 -19.59 -19.38 3.42
C PHE A 517 -21.05 -19.78 3.55
N ALA A 518 -21.90 -18.93 4.11
CA ALA A 518 -23.34 -19.19 4.17
C ALA A 518 -23.94 -19.35 2.76
N THR A 519 -23.48 -18.54 1.80
CA THR A 519 -23.91 -18.62 0.40
C THR A 519 -23.36 -19.87 -0.30
N MET A 520 -22.09 -20.24 -0.05
CA MET A 520 -21.49 -21.47 -0.58
C MET A 520 -22.20 -22.72 -0.07
N GLU A 521 -22.56 -22.77 1.22
CA GLU A 521 -23.33 -23.87 1.81
C GLU A 521 -24.71 -23.98 1.14
N ALA A 522 -25.39 -22.86 0.94
CA ALA A 522 -26.69 -22.82 0.28
C ALA A 522 -26.63 -23.20 -1.21
N LEU A 523 -25.48 -23.03 -1.86
CA LEU A 523 -25.22 -23.42 -3.26
C LEU A 523 -24.64 -24.84 -3.39
N GLY A 524 -24.25 -25.48 -2.28
CA GLY A 524 -23.62 -26.80 -2.30
C GLY A 524 -22.19 -26.80 -2.88
N VAL A 525 -21.45 -25.70 -2.76
CA VAL A 525 -20.07 -25.57 -3.25
C VAL A 525 -19.11 -26.20 -2.25
N GLY A 526 -18.50 -27.33 -2.60
CA GLY A 526 -17.66 -28.14 -1.73
C GLY A 526 -16.17 -28.20 -2.12
N GLU A 527 -15.81 -27.77 -3.33
CA GLU A 527 -14.43 -27.76 -3.84
C GLU A 527 -13.99 -26.39 -4.41
N GLU A 528 -12.68 -26.12 -4.46
CA GLU A 528 -12.12 -24.84 -4.95
C GLU A 528 -12.45 -24.63 -6.42
N GLU A 529 -12.37 -25.71 -7.20
CA GLU A 529 -12.75 -25.73 -8.60
C GLU A 529 -14.24 -25.39 -8.78
N GLU A 530 -15.12 -25.90 -7.91
CA GLU A 530 -16.55 -25.58 -7.96
C GLU A 530 -16.81 -24.10 -7.64
N LEU A 531 -16.11 -23.55 -6.64
CA LEU A 531 -16.16 -22.12 -6.32
C LEU A 531 -15.72 -21.27 -7.52
N ALA A 532 -14.59 -21.62 -8.13
CA ALA A 532 -14.09 -20.93 -9.31
C ALA A 532 -15.07 -21.03 -10.48
N GLU A 533 -15.71 -22.19 -10.71
CA GLU A 533 -16.69 -22.37 -11.77
C GLU A 533 -17.97 -21.56 -11.55
N VAL A 534 -18.46 -21.42 -10.31
CA VAL A 534 -19.59 -20.54 -10.00
C VAL A 534 -19.23 -19.07 -10.24
N LEU A 535 -18.06 -18.63 -9.76
CA LEU A 535 -17.61 -17.24 -9.93
C LEU A 535 -17.36 -16.88 -11.40
N LYS A 536 -16.87 -17.81 -12.22
CA LYS A 536 -16.67 -17.62 -13.68
C LYS A 536 -17.98 -17.54 -14.49
N ARG A 537 -19.15 -17.79 -13.89
CA ARG A 537 -20.45 -17.50 -14.53
C ARG A 537 -20.73 -16.00 -14.63
N PHE A 538 -19.95 -15.21 -13.90
CA PHE A 538 -19.92 -13.75 -13.90
C PHE A 538 -18.55 -13.27 -14.43
N PRO A 539 -18.36 -11.96 -14.66
CA PRO A 539 -17.08 -11.42 -15.14
C PRO A 539 -15.88 -11.87 -14.28
N TRP A 540 -14.83 -12.36 -14.94
CA TRP A 540 -13.65 -12.96 -14.30
C TRP A 540 -12.34 -12.53 -14.97
N VAL A 541 -11.40 -12.00 -14.20
CA VAL A 541 -10.04 -11.71 -14.68
C VAL A 541 -9.06 -12.50 -13.84
N ASP A 542 -8.27 -13.38 -14.46
CA ASP A 542 -7.33 -14.27 -13.75
C ASP A 542 -6.35 -13.48 -12.85
N GLY A 543 -5.90 -12.31 -13.29
CA GLY A 543 -4.99 -11.45 -12.52
C GLY A 543 -5.59 -10.88 -11.23
N PHE A 544 -6.92 -10.71 -11.18
CA PHE A 544 -7.64 -10.20 -10.01
C PHE A 544 -8.22 -11.34 -9.17
N CYS A 545 -8.92 -12.30 -9.78
CA CYS A 545 -9.73 -13.27 -9.06
C CYS A 545 -8.96 -14.50 -8.57
N ARG A 546 -7.91 -14.96 -9.28
CA ARG A 546 -7.28 -16.26 -8.98
C ARG A 546 -6.59 -16.31 -7.62
N GLY A 547 -5.84 -15.27 -7.27
CA GLY A 547 -5.15 -15.17 -5.97
C GLY A 547 -6.12 -15.13 -4.79
N PRO A 548 -7.07 -14.18 -4.75
CA PRO A 548 -8.11 -14.13 -3.72
C PRO A 548 -8.93 -15.41 -3.62
N CYS A 549 -9.31 -16.05 -4.74
CA CYS A 549 -10.05 -17.32 -4.72
C CYS A 549 -9.29 -18.41 -3.93
N GLY A 550 -7.99 -18.60 -4.19
CA GLY A 550 -7.18 -19.55 -3.43
C GLY A 550 -6.99 -19.15 -1.96
N VAL A 551 -6.88 -17.86 -1.64
CA VAL A 551 -6.79 -17.39 -0.24
C VAL A 551 -8.08 -17.68 0.53
N LEU A 552 -9.24 -17.37 -0.05
CA LEU A 552 -10.56 -17.65 0.52
C LEU A 552 -10.74 -19.14 0.78
N TRP A 553 -10.34 -19.98 -0.19
CA TRP A 553 -10.44 -21.44 -0.06
C TRP A 553 -9.62 -21.98 1.11
N ASN A 554 -8.38 -21.50 1.26
CA ASN A 554 -7.50 -21.92 2.36
C ASN A 554 -8.01 -21.47 3.75
N ILE A 555 -8.91 -20.49 3.83
CA ILE A 555 -9.54 -20.03 5.07
C ILE A 555 -10.79 -20.89 5.44
N SER A 556 -11.41 -21.56 4.46
CA SER A 556 -12.63 -22.39 4.61
C SER A 556 -12.57 -23.46 5.72
N PRO A 557 -11.48 -24.22 5.90
CA PRO A 557 -11.40 -25.25 6.95
C PRO A 557 -11.39 -24.67 8.37
N LEU A 558 -10.86 -23.46 8.54
CA LEU A 558 -10.70 -22.81 9.85
C LEU A 558 -12.03 -22.23 10.35
N LEU A 559 -12.87 -21.70 9.44
CA LEU A 559 -14.19 -21.17 9.80
C LEU A 559 -15.24 -22.28 9.96
N SER A 560 -15.19 -23.33 9.12
CA SER A 560 -16.06 -24.50 9.23
C SER A 560 -15.96 -25.17 10.62
N LEU A 561 -14.74 -25.20 11.18
CA LEU A 561 -14.51 -25.66 12.55
C LEU A 561 -15.15 -24.71 13.59
N SER A 562 -15.09 -23.39 13.36
CA SER A 562 -15.66 -22.38 14.26
C SER A 562 -17.19 -22.34 14.25
N ILE A 563 -17.82 -22.57 13.09
CA ILE A 563 -19.28 -22.62 12.92
C ILE A 563 -19.82 -23.94 13.48
N MET A 564 -19.14 -25.08 13.25
CA MET A 564 -19.46 -26.34 13.93
C MET A 564 -19.35 -26.22 15.45
N LEU A 565 -18.34 -25.52 15.97
CA LEU A 565 -18.18 -25.25 17.41
C LEU A 565 -19.27 -24.32 17.96
N ARG A 566 -19.72 -23.31 17.20
CA ARG A 566 -20.85 -22.44 17.56
C ARG A 566 -22.19 -23.21 17.62
N ASN A 567 -22.45 -24.06 16.64
CA ASN A 567 -23.71 -24.82 16.55
C ASN A 567 -23.76 -25.98 17.56
N THR A 568 -22.62 -26.58 17.92
CA THR A 568 -22.55 -27.56 19.02
C THR A 568 -22.67 -26.91 20.40
N LEU A 569 -22.25 -25.65 20.59
CA LEU A 569 -22.46 -24.91 21.84
C LEU A 569 -23.95 -24.59 22.10
N LEU A 570 -24.73 -24.32 21.04
CA LEU A 570 -26.18 -24.06 21.14
C LEU A 570 -27.00 -25.34 21.39
N ALA A 571 -26.55 -26.49 20.87
CA ALA A 571 -27.16 -27.79 21.18
C ALA A 571 -26.81 -28.31 22.60
N ALA A 572 -25.68 -27.85 23.19
CA ALA A 572 -25.23 -28.26 24.51
C ALA A 572 -25.96 -27.57 25.69
N LEU A 573 -26.82 -26.58 25.43
CA LEU A 573 -27.62 -25.88 26.46
C LEU A 573 -28.91 -26.62 26.87
N GLY A 574 -29.14 -27.84 26.37
CA GLY A 574 -30.42 -28.55 26.50
C GLY A 574 -30.42 -29.90 27.25
N VAL A 575 -29.38 -30.29 27.99
CA VAL A 575 -29.37 -31.59 28.73
C VAL A 575 -28.80 -31.42 30.16
N PRO A 576 -29.41 -32.03 31.20
CA PRO A 576 -29.09 -31.75 32.59
C PRO A 576 -27.71 -32.27 32.99
N ALA A 577 -26.99 -31.44 33.74
CA ALA A 577 -25.67 -31.74 34.30
C ALA A 577 -25.65 -33.08 35.05
N PHE A 578 -24.88 -34.03 34.53
CA PHE A 578 -24.35 -35.14 35.33
C PHE A 578 -23.03 -34.70 35.95
N VAL A 579 -23.04 -34.69 37.28
CA VAL A 579 -21.91 -34.45 38.16
C VAL A 579 -20.81 -35.47 37.89
N PHE A 580 -19.63 -35.00 37.49
CA PHE A 580 -18.38 -35.69 37.78
C PHE A 580 -17.43 -34.72 38.46
N SER A 581 -17.23 -34.98 39.76
CA SER A 581 -16.18 -34.41 40.58
C SER A 581 -14.83 -34.96 40.14
N GLN A 582 -13.82 -34.09 39.97
CA GLN A 582 -12.41 -34.41 40.20
C GLN A 582 -11.59 -33.11 40.40
N PRO A 583 -10.36 -33.21 40.95
CA PRO A 583 -10.00 -32.60 42.22
C PRO A 583 -9.42 -31.18 42.09
N THR A 584 -9.51 -30.46 43.20
CA THR A 584 -8.96 -29.13 43.42
C THR A 584 -7.43 -29.13 43.32
N GLU A 585 -6.88 -28.53 42.27
CA GLU A 585 -5.57 -27.87 42.34
C GLU A 585 -5.77 -26.41 42.79
N GLY A 586 -4.82 -25.91 43.59
CA GLY A 586 -4.88 -24.63 44.29
C GLY A 586 -4.95 -23.40 43.38
N PRO A 587 -4.91 -22.19 43.94
CA PRO A 587 -5.18 -20.95 43.21
C PRO A 587 -4.07 -20.68 42.20
N VAL A 588 -4.26 -21.08 40.94
CA VAL A 588 -3.43 -20.65 39.82
C VAL A 588 -3.86 -19.22 39.48
N ASN A 589 -2.92 -18.28 39.60
CA ASN A 589 -3.11 -16.90 39.17
C ASN A 589 -3.60 -16.88 37.71
N ALA A 590 -4.72 -16.21 37.43
CA ALA A 590 -5.41 -16.29 36.14
C ALA A 590 -4.57 -15.83 34.92
N ASN A 591 -3.45 -15.13 35.15
CA ASN A 591 -2.58 -14.53 34.12
C ASN A 591 -1.24 -15.28 33.91
N THR A 592 -1.13 -16.53 34.34
CA THR A 592 0.08 -17.35 34.11
C THR A 592 -0.21 -18.54 33.21
N CYS A 593 0.55 -18.67 32.13
CA CYS A 593 0.49 -19.78 31.19
C CYS A 593 1.77 -20.60 31.28
N VAL A 594 1.68 -21.87 31.71
CA VAL A 594 2.80 -22.81 31.68
C VAL A 594 2.75 -23.60 30.38
N VAL A 595 3.80 -23.50 29.57
CA VAL A 595 3.92 -24.20 28.29
C VAL A 595 4.28 -25.66 28.56
N GLN A 596 3.48 -26.58 28.03
CA GLN A 596 3.78 -28.01 28.08
C GLN A 596 4.52 -28.44 26.80
N PRO A 597 5.62 -29.22 26.89
CA PRO A 597 6.29 -29.74 25.71
C PRO A 597 5.40 -30.73 24.96
N GLY A 598 5.56 -30.80 23.64
CA GLY A 598 4.85 -31.77 22.81
C GLY A 598 5.19 -33.21 23.24
N PRO A 599 4.19 -34.10 23.43
CA PRO A 599 4.45 -35.48 23.87
C PRO A 599 5.35 -36.21 22.87
N ASN A 600 6.31 -37.00 23.37
CA ASN A 600 7.22 -37.82 22.55
C ASN A 600 7.98 -37.04 21.46
N GLY A 601 8.34 -35.77 21.70
CA GLY A 601 9.08 -34.96 20.74
C GLY A 601 8.25 -34.55 19.51
N THR A 602 6.93 -34.49 19.66
CA THR A 602 6.02 -33.83 18.72
C THR A 602 6.21 -32.31 18.75
N ASP A 603 5.65 -31.62 17.77
CA ASP A 603 5.83 -30.17 17.63
C ASP A 603 5.21 -29.40 18.79
N SER A 604 6.03 -28.58 19.46
CA SER A 604 5.68 -27.76 20.60
C SER A 604 5.27 -26.34 20.19
N ALA A 605 5.52 -25.93 18.95
CA ALA A 605 5.19 -24.59 18.45
C ALA A 605 3.70 -24.21 18.66
N PRO A 606 2.70 -25.09 18.42
CA PRO A 606 1.30 -24.76 18.67
C PRO A 606 1.01 -24.40 20.13
N ALA A 607 1.60 -25.13 21.09
CA ALA A 607 1.43 -24.89 22.52
C ALA A 607 2.09 -23.57 22.95
N ILE A 608 3.27 -23.27 22.40
CA ILE A 608 3.99 -22.01 22.62
C ILE A 608 3.16 -20.82 22.12
N ILE A 609 2.69 -20.88 20.87
CA ILE A 609 1.85 -19.85 20.27
C ILE A 609 0.57 -19.64 21.10
N GLN A 610 -0.08 -20.73 21.55
CA GLN A 610 -1.29 -20.65 22.36
C GLN A 610 -1.03 -19.97 23.72
N ALA A 611 0.09 -20.27 24.37
CA ALA A 611 0.45 -19.65 25.65
C ALA A 611 0.65 -18.14 25.50
N PHE A 612 1.37 -17.71 24.47
CA PHE A 612 1.55 -16.27 24.18
C PHE A 612 0.24 -15.59 23.78
N ARG A 613 -0.62 -16.23 22.98
CA ARG A 613 -1.95 -15.68 22.67
C ARG A 613 -2.81 -15.48 23.91
N LYS A 614 -2.72 -16.38 24.90
CA LYS A 614 -3.55 -16.34 26.10
C LYS A 614 -3.02 -15.40 27.17
N CYS A 615 -1.71 -15.39 27.43
CA CYS A 615 -1.10 -14.66 28.54
C CYS A 615 -0.15 -13.53 28.09
N GLY A 616 -0.02 -13.27 26.80
CA GLY A 616 0.93 -12.32 26.23
C GLY A 616 0.39 -10.92 25.92
N HIS A 617 -0.91 -10.67 26.12
CA HIS A 617 -1.55 -9.39 25.81
C HIS A 617 -2.28 -8.86 27.03
N ASN A 618 -1.63 -7.98 27.80
CA ASN A 618 -2.14 -7.53 29.08
C ASN A 618 -2.07 -6.00 29.23
N ASP A 619 -2.91 -5.47 30.13
CA ASP A 619 -2.93 -4.05 30.51
C ASP A 619 -1.79 -3.71 31.48
N ALA A 620 -1.60 -2.43 31.79
CA ALA A 620 -0.50 -1.95 32.64
C ALA A 620 -0.56 -2.44 34.10
N GLU A 621 -1.75 -2.74 34.64
CA GLU A 621 -1.96 -3.13 36.03
C GLU A 621 -1.79 -4.66 36.23
N ASN A 622 -2.07 -5.44 35.18
CA ASN A 622 -2.12 -6.89 35.21
C ASN A 622 -1.05 -7.48 34.30
N ARG A 623 0.13 -7.78 34.83
CA ARG A 623 1.22 -8.40 34.06
C ARG A 623 0.95 -9.88 33.79
N GLY A 624 1.07 -10.29 32.53
CA GLY A 624 1.00 -11.71 32.16
C GLY A 624 2.32 -12.43 32.39
N LYS A 625 2.28 -13.75 32.55
CA LYS A 625 3.50 -14.58 32.63
C LYS A 625 3.38 -15.83 31.74
N VAL A 626 4.37 -16.07 30.90
CA VAL A 626 4.53 -17.32 30.14
C VAL A 626 5.75 -18.06 30.69
N VAL A 627 5.55 -19.29 31.16
CA VAL A 627 6.58 -20.10 31.81
C VAL A 627 6.86 -21.34 30.97
N PHE A 628 8.11 -21.52 30.56
CA PHE A 628 8.60 -22.77 30.00
C PHE A 628 9.30 -23.53 31.12
N LEU A 629 8.88 -24.77 31.33
CA LEU A 629 9.50 -25.68 32.29
C LEU A 629 10.91 -26.06 31.83
N ASN A 630 11.71 -26.59 32.75
CA ASN A 630 13.04 -27.12 32.44
C ASN A 630 12.94 -28.47 31.69
N GLU A 631 12.41 -28.40 30.48
CA GLU A 631 12.12 -29.52 29.57
C GLU A 631 12.60 -29.17 28.15
N THR A 632 12.59 -30.14 27.24
CA THR A 632 12.88 -29.91 25.82
C THR A 632 11.60 -29.75 25.00
N TYR A 633 11.48 -28.61 24.33
CA TYR A 633 10.40 -28.25 23.42
C TYR A 633 10.88 -28.42 21.98
N THR A 634 10.46 -29.50 21.31
CA THR A 634 10.79 -29.71 19.90
C THR A 634 9.97 -28.76 19.02
N VAL A 635 10.61 -27.86 18.29
CA VAL A 635 9.98 -26.88 17.39
C VAL A 635 10.10 -27.38 15.95
N LYS A 636 8.97 -27.73 15.34
CA LYS A 636 8.91 -28.23 13.95
C LYS A 636 8.13 -27.33 12.99
N SER A 637 7.58 -26.23 13.51
CA SER A 637 6.89 -25.24 12.70
C SER A 637 7.24 -23.80 13.09
N VAL A 638 7.10 -22.90 12.12
CA VAL A 638 7.34 -21.47 12.32
C VAL A 638 6.41 -20.89 13.38
N MET A 639 6.92 -19.91 14.13
CA MET A 639 6.17 -19.23 15.17
C MET A 639 6.03 -17.74 14.87
N ASN A 640 4.85 -17.19 15.09
CA ASN A 640 4.63 -15.75 15.15
C ASN A 640 3.89 -15.41 16.44
N THR A 641 4.61 -14.76 17.35
CA THR A 641 4.13 -14.33 18.67
C THR A 641 4.46 -12.85 18.86
N THR A 642 4.10 -12.05 17.87
CA THR A 642 4.25 -10.59 17.87
C THR A 642 3.01 -9.90 18.47
N GLY A 643 3.12 -8.59 18.73
CA GLY A 643 2.02 -7.79 19.30
C GLY A 643 1.81 -8.01 20.79
N LEU A 644 2.80 -8.57 21.49
CA LEU A 644 2.74 -8.79 22.93
C LEU A 644 2.64 -7.46 23.69
N SER A 645 2.03 -7.47 24.87
CA SER A 645 1.99 -6.32 25.76
C SER A 645 2.07 -6.73 27.23
N ASN A 646 3.00 -6.12 27.96
CA ASN A 646 3.15 -6.24 29.41
C ASN A 646 3.21 -7.71 29.90
N VAL A 647 4.23 -8.45 29.45
CA VAL A 647 4.38 -9.89 29.71
C VAL A 647 5.78 -10.24 30.18
N ASP A 648 5.85 -11.12 31.18
CA ASP A 648 7.08 -11.78 31.61
C ASP A 648 7.19 -13.16 30.94
N VAL A 649 8.35 -13.46 30.36
CA VAL A 649 8.71 -14.75 29.79
C VAL A 649 9.79 -15.37 30.67
N ASP A 650 9.46 -16.50 31.27
CA ASP A 650 10.37 -17.27 32.13
C ASP A 650 10.72 -18.56 31.38
N LEU A 651 11.87 -18.55 30.71
CA LEU A 651 12.36 -19.69 29.97
C LEU A 651 13.36 -20.47 30.83
N GLN A 652 13.01 -21.72 31.17
CA GLN A 652 13.89 -22.61 31.96
C GLN A 652 14.39 -23.80 31.15
N GLY A 653 13.78 -24.07 29.99
CA GLY A 653 14.03 -25.27 29.20
C GLY A 653 14.89 -25.04 27.97
N THR A 654 14.83 -26.00 27.05
CA THR A 654 15.47 -25.94 25.75
C THR A 654 14.43 -25.91 24.64
N LEU A 655 14.47 -24.91 23.75
CA LEU A 655 13.75 -24.94 22.48
C LEU A 655 14.67 -25.56 21.45
N LEU A 656 14.28 -26.70 20.89
CA LEU A 656 15.09 -27.47 19.95
C LEU A 656 14.41 -27.47 18.59
N TRP A 657 14.98 -26.75 17.62
CA TRP A 657 14.48 -26.73 16.25
C TRP A 657 14.77 -28.05 15.56
N ASP A 658 13.83 -28.53 14.75
CA ASP A 658 14.03 -29.77 14.02
C ASP A 658 14.95 -29.60 12.79
N LYS A 659 15.32 -30.74 12.19
CA LYS A 659 16.33 -30.82 11.13
C LYS A 659 15.72 -30.80 9.72
N ASN A 660 14.44 -30.44 9.59
CA ASN A 660 13.70 -30.55 8.33
C ASN A 660 14.00 -29.38 7.38
N ILE A 661 15.18 -29.40 6.76
CA ILE A 661 15.63 -28.34 5.83
C ILE A 661 14.58 -27.99 4.76
N PRO A 662 13.98 -28.95 4.03
CA PRO A 662 12.95 -28.64 3.03
C PRO A 662 11.74 -27.86 3.59
N TYR A 663 11.29 -28.20 4.80
CA TYR A 663 10.21 -27.45 5.45
C TYR A 663 10.63 -26.01 5.72
N TRP A 664 11.77 -25.81 6.37
CA TRP A 664 12.23 -24.47 6.76
C TRP A 664 12.50 -23.59 5.53
N LEU A 665 13.08 -24.12 4.46
CA LEU A 665 13.28 -23.35 3.23
C LEU A 665 11.97 -22.86 2.60
N ASN A 666 10.85 -23.58 2.82
CA ASN A 666 9.55 -23.27 2.21
C ASN A 666 8.59 -22.51 3.15
N ALA A 667 8.73 -22.67 4.46
CA ALA A 667 7.77 -22.18 5.44
C ALA A 667 8.27 -20.97 6.25
N SER A 668 9.57 -20.69 6.24
CA SER A 668 10.16 -19.60 7.04
C SER A 668 9.54 -18.24 6.74
N LEU A 669 9.39 -17.43 7.78
CA LEU A 669 8.66 -16.18 7.74
C LEU A 669 9.54 -15.05 7.18
N PRO A 670 9.02 -14.17 6.30
CA PRO A 670 9.82 -13.10 5.73
C PRO A 670 10.23 -12.09 6.82
N VAL A 671 11.52 -11.74 6.85
CA VAL A 671 12.06 -10.70 7.77
C VAL A 671 11.70 -9.29 7.28
N GLY A 672 11.47 -9.12 5.97
CA GLY A 672 11.17 -7.82 5.36
C GLY A 672 12.42 -7.00 4.99
N TYR A 673 13.62 -7.55 5.18
CA TYR A 673 14.89 -6.94 4.77
C TYR A 673 15.83 -8.00 4.19
N GLN A 674 16.59 -7.63 3.16
CA GLN A 674 17.55 -8.48 2.42
C GLN A 674 17.00 -9.78 1.83
N ASN A 675 15.68 -9.90 1.69
CA ASN A 675 15.01 -11.15 1.30
C ASN A 675 15.37 -12.32 2.23
N GLN A 676 15.59 -12.01 3.51
CA GLN A 676 15.89 -12.98 4.55
C GLN A 676 14.61 -13.55 5.17
N SER A 677 14.77 -14.69 5.86
CA SER A 677 13.67 -15.44 6.46
C SER A 677 13.95 -15.79 7.92
N SER A 678 12.93 -16.10 8.71
CA SER A 678 13.01 -16.35 10.14
C SER A 678 12.17 -17.54 10.56
N ALA A 679 12.66 -18.32 11.53
CA ALA A 679 11.91 -19.42 12.14
C ALA A 679 10.90 -18.92 13.17
N TRP A 680 11.16 -17.77 13.81
CA TRP A 680 10.30 -17.21 14.85
C TRP A 680 10.27 -15.67 14.80
N LEU A 681 9.11 -15.10 14.51
CA LEU A 681 8.84 -13.67 14.76
C LEU A 681 8.30 -13.49 16.19
N PHE A 682 9.01 -12.73 17.00
CA PHE A 682 8.69 -12.48 18.40
C PHE A 682 8.70 -10.97 18.68
N GLY A 683 7.81 -10.45 19.52
CA GLY A 683 7.96 -9.08 19.98
C GLY A 683 6.69 -8.38 20.44
N GLY A 684 6.86 -7.18 20.98
CA GLY A 684 5.77 -6.37 21.53
C GLY A 684 6.27 -5.30 22.49
N ASP A 685 5.36 -4.74 23.27
CA ASP A 685 5.64 -3.65 24.20
C ASP A 685 5.79 -4.16 25.64
N ASN A 686 6.82 -3.68 26.35
CA ASN A 686 7.09 -4.01 27.75
C ASN A 686 7.18 -5.52 28.02
N VAL A 687 7.97 -6.22 27.22
CA VAL A 687 8.31 -7.64 27.39
C VAL A 687 9.52 -7.79 28.29
N ARG A 688 9.44 -8.70 29.26
CA ARG A 688 10.58 -9.07 30.12
C ARG A 688 10.89 -10.54 29.94
N TRP A 689 11.99 -10.84 29.27
CA TRP A 689 12.44 -12.20 29.02
C TRP A 689 13.60 -12.56 29.94
N ASP A 690 13.46 -13.67 30.66
CA ASP A 690 14.48 -14.24 31.53
C ASP A 690 14.79 -15.68 31.11
N GLY A 691 16.01 -15.92 30.66
CA GLY A 691 16.56 -17.23 30.32
C GLY A 691 17.27 -17.93 31.49
N ASN A 692 17.27 -17.34 32.68
CA ASN A 692 17.87 -17.89 33.90
C ASN A 692 19.38 -18.20 33.81
N GLY A 693 20.08 -17.75 32.75
CA GLY A 693 21.50 -18.00 32.49
C GLY A 693 21.82 -19.36 31.87
N TYR A 694 20.84 -20.27 31.80
CA TYR A 694 21.01 -21.64 31.31
C TYR A 694 20.01 -22.09 30.24
N ALA A 695 18.89 -21.38 30.06
CA ALA A 695 17.93 -21.69 29.02
C ALA A 695 18.56 -21.62 27.63
N THR A 696 18.14 -22.53 26.76
CA THR A 696 18.83 -22.74 25.48
C THR A 696 17.86 -22.74 24.30
N LEU A 697 18.19 -21.97 23.27
CA LEU A 697 17.61 -22.07 21.94
C LEU A 697 18.63 -22.80 21.06
N ASP A 698 18.35 -24.06 20.71
CA ASP A 698 19.21 -24.93 19.92
C ASP A 698 18.68 -25.07 18.49
N GLY A 699 19.36 -24.43 17.55
CA GLY A 699 18.98 -24.41 16.15
C GLY A 699 19.27 -25.69 15.37
N ASN A 700 19.97 -26.67 15.95
CA ASN A 700 20.47 -27.87 15.24
C ASN A 700 21.35 -27.54 14.02
N GLY A 701 22.05 -26.40 14.04
CA GLY A 701 22.78 -25.75 12.97
C GLY A 701 23.80 -26.59 12.21
N GLN A 702 24.41 -27.62 12.80
CA GLN A 702 25.37 -28.46 12.07
C GLN A 702 24.80 -29.04 10.77
N VAL A 703 23.52 -29.43 10.74
CA VAL A 703 22.90 -29.94 9.50
C VAL A 703 22.82 -28.87 8.42
N TRP A 704 22.69 -27.60 8.81
CA TRP A 704 22.70 -26.46 7.91
C TRP A 704 24.11 -26.15 7.42
N TYR A 705 25.12 -26.18 8.29
CA TYR A 705 26.51 -25.92 7.92
C TYR A 705 26.98 -26.93 6.87
N ASP A 706 26.63 -28.20 7.07
CA ASP A 706 26.88 -29.28 6.12
C ASP A 706 26.12 -29.07 4.80
N PHE A 707 24.84 -28.70 4.87
CA PHE A 707 23.96 -28.56 3.71
C PHE A 707 24.37 -27.39 2.80
N VAL A 708 24.66 -26.21 3.38
CA VAL A 708 25.02 -25.02 2.58
C VAL A 708 26.42 -25.14 2.00
N ASN A 709 27.28 -25.97 2.61
CA ASN A 709 28.61 -26.34 2.10
C ASN A 709 29.42 -25.13 1.59
N GLY A 710 29.48 -24.08 2.41
CA GLY A 710 30.22 -22.86 2.06
C GLY A 710 29.47 -21.81 1.24
N THR A 711 28.20 -22.04 0.92
CA THR A 711 27.37 -21.06 0.19
C THR A 711 26.90 -19.95 1.13
N ASN A 712 27.31 -18.72 0.86
CA ASN A 712 26.86 -17.53 1.60
C ASN A 712 25.40 -17.16 1.29
N ASN A 713 24.71 -16.65 2.32
CA ASN A 713 23.30 -16.22 2.31
C ASN A 713 22.40 -17.17 1.51
N TYR A 714 22.46 -18.47 1.85
CA TYR A 714 21.62 -19.47 1.18
C TYR A 714 20.13 -19.07 1.29
N PRO A 715 19.42 -18.87 0.17
CA PRO A 715 18.05 -18.33 0.20
C PRO A 715 17.09 -19.17 1.03
N GLY A 716 16.29 -18.52 1.88
CA GLY A 716 15.27 -19.18 2.72
C GLY A 716 15.82 -19.92 3.95
N ARG A 717 17.13 -19.86 4.20
CA ARG A 717 17.73 -20.35 5.46
C ARG A 717 17.24 -19.42 6.60
N PRO A 718 16.57 -19.93 7.63
CA PRO A 718 15.96 -19.05 8.63
C PRO A 718 16.96 -18.53 9.65
N HIS A 719 16.72 -17.30 10.11
CA HIS A 719 17.24 -16.80 11.38
C HIS A 719 16.58 -17.57 12.53
N SER A 720 17.29 -17.78 13.65
CA SER A 720 16.71 -18.54 14.78
C SER A 720 15.53 -17.77 15.42
N ILE A 721 15.69 -16.47 15.65
CA ILE A 721 14.60 -15.60 16.12
C ILE A 721 14.76 -14.18 15.57
N THR A 722 13.63 -13.56 15.22
CA THR A 722 13.53 -12.14 14.86
C THR A 722 12.66 -11.42 15.88
N ILE A 723 13.30 -10.61 16.71
CA ILE A 723 12.68 -9.69 17.65
C ILE A 723 12.20 -8.47 16.86
N THR A 724 10.91 -8.38 16.58
CA THR A 724 10.31 -7.38 15.70
C THR A 724 9.22 -6.56 16.39
N GLY A 725 9.13 -5.27 16.07
CA GLY A 725 8.10 -4.38 16.62
C GLY A 725 8.16 -4.26 18.14
N THR A 726 9.37 -4.38 18.72
CA THR A 726 9.55 -4.52 20.17
C THR A 726 9.92 -3.19 20.82
N LYS A 727 9.26 -2.83 21.91
CA LYS A 727 9.49 -1.58 22.63
C LYS A 727 9.62 -1.77 24.13
N ASP A 728 10.44 -0.93 24.76
CA ASP A 728 10.56 -0.82 26.23
C ASP A 728 10.77 -2.19 26.92
N SER A 729 11.63 -3.02 26.34
CA SER A 729 11.72 -4.45 26.64
C SER A 729 13.12 -4.89 27.06
N THR A 730 13.20 -5.99 27.81
CA THR A 730 14.46 -6.55 28.31
C THR A 730 14.55 -8.04 28.02
N PHE A 731 15.71 -8.51 27.57
CA PHE A 731 16.04 -9.91 27.38
C PHE A 731 17.31 -10.22 28.15
N VAL A 732 17.28 -11.22 29.03
CA VAL A 732 18.40 -11.52 29.93
C VAL A 732 18.73 -13.00 29.93
N GLY A 733 20.02 -13.34 29.95
CA GLY A 733 20.51 -14.64 30.38
C GLY A 733 20.13 -15.81 29.49
N THR A 734 19.99 -15.60 28.18
CA THR A 734 19.58 -16.65 27.23
C THR A 734 20.77 -17.19 26.46
N ARG A 735 20.77 -18.51 26.23
CA ARG A 735 21.79 -19.21 25.45
C ARG A 735 21.24 -19.56 24.08
N PHE A 736 22.01 -19.28 23.04
CA PHE A 736 21.75 -19.73 21.68
C PHE A 736 22.89 -20.65 21.26
N VAL A 737 22.55 -21.83 20.75
CA VAL A 737 23.53 -22.78 20.27
C VAL A 737 23.16 -23.29 18.89
N GLN A 738 24.17 -23.50 18.05
CA GLN A 738 24.03 -24.11 16.74
C GLN A 738 22.92 -23.43 15.91
N SER A 739 22.96 -22.10 15.77
CA SER A 739 21.94 -21.39 14.99
C SER A 739 21.95 -21.81 13.53
N GLN A 740 20.75 -21.88 12.93
CA GLN A 740 20.61 -22.29 11.54
C GLN A 740 21.31 -21.31 10.62
N MET A 741 21.14 -20.00 10.81
CA MET A 741 21.80 -18.86 10.15
C MET A 741 22.04 -17.77 11.20
N TRP A 742 21.67 -16.50 10.94
CA TRP A 742 21.72 -15.42 11.91
C TRP A 742 20.96 -15.83 13.17
N THR A 743 21.58 -15.62 14.31
CA THR A 743 21.06 -16.07 15.60
C THR A 743 19.88 -15.21 16.01
N MET A 744 20.06 -13.88 16.00
CA MET A 744 19.04 -12.91 16.35
C MET A 744 18.96 -11.79 15.32
N THR A 745 17.75 -11.35 15.01
CA THR A 745 17.51 -10.07 14.32
C THR A 745 16.65 -9.18 15.17
N ILE A 746 17.08 -7.95 15.42
CA ILE A 746 16.34 -6.92 16.15
C ILE A 746 15.89 -5.90 15.13
N ILE A 747 14.60 -5.97 14.75
CA ILE A 747 14.04 -5.14 13.67
C ILE A 747 12.84 -4.30 14.13
N HIS A 748 12.72 -3.06 13.64
CA HIS A 748 11.61 -2.16 13.99
C HIS A 748 11.41 -2.02 15.51
N SER A 749 12.52 -1.95 16.26
CA SER A 749 12.51 -2.06 17.72
C SER A 749 13.14 -0.84 18.36
N GLU A 750 12.67 -0.49 19.56
CA GLU A 750 13.07 0.73 20.25
C GLU A 750 13.22 0.52 21.75
N ASN A 751 14.29 1.04 22.36
CA ASN A 751 14.52 0.92 23.80
C ASN A 751 14.52 -0.54 24.28
N VAL A 752 15.47 -1.33 23.78
CA VAL A 752 15.62 -2.75 24.12
C VAL A 752 16.98 -3.00 24.75
N LEU A 753 16.98 -3.65 25.92
CA LEU A 753 18.17 -4.18 26.57
C LEU A 753 18.27 -5.67 26.30
N LEU A 754 19.43 -6.12 25.83
CA LEU A 754 19.80 -7.51 25.78
C LEU A 754 21.08 -7.74 26.58
N GLU A 755 20.98 -8.49 27.67
CA GLU A 755 22.04 -8.63 28.67
C GLU A 755 22.35 -10.11 28.95
N ASP A 756 23.62 -10.42 29.24
CA ASP A 756 24.07 -11.76 29.63
C ASP A 756 23.75 -12.86 28.59
N MET A 757 23.85 -12.55 27.30
CA MET A 757 23.61 -13.53 26.24
C MET A 757 24.85 -14.38 25.96
N TYR A 758 24.62 -15.68 25.74
CA TYR A 758 25.65 -16.62 25.30
C TYR A 758 25.28 -17.17 23.93
N ILE A 759 26.15 -17.01 22.95
CA ILE A 759 25.95 -17.53 21.59
C ILE A 759 27.12 -18.44 21.23
N ASN A 760 26.81 -19.68 20.82
CA ASN A 760 27.81 -20.60 20.30
C ASN A 760 27.30 -21.35 19.07
N SER A 761 27.78 -20.95 17.91
CA SER A 761 27.46 -21.55 16.61
C SER A 761 28.73 -22.08 15.94
N THR A 762 29.59 -22.76 16.70
CA THR A 762 30.84 -23.34 16.17
C THR A 762 30.56 -24.62 15.39
N ASP A 763 31.19 -24.79 14.23
CA ASP A 763 31.17 -26.06 13.49
C ASP A 763 31.91 -27.16 14.29
N THR A 764 31.30 -28.34 14.39
CA THR A 764 31.87 -29.49 15.10
C THR A 764 32.84 -30.31 14.26
N LYS A 765 32.84 -30.12 12.94
CA LYS A 765 33.70 -30.87 11.99
C LYS A 765 34.95 -30.11 11.60
N GLN A 766 34.89 -28.78 11.62
CA GLN A 766 35.98 -27.91 11.19
C GLN A 766 36.17 -26.79 12.20
N ALA A 767 37.42 -26.43 12.46
CA ALA A 767 37.70 -25.27 13.30
C ALA A 767 37.10 -24.03 12.66
N VAL A 768 36.45 -23.19 13.46
CA VAL A 768 35.92 -21.91 12.99
C VAL A 768 37.09 -21.01 12.58
N GLY A 769 37.06 -20.54 11.33
CA GLY A 769 38.16 -19.80 10.71
C GLY A 769 37.78 -19.20 9.36
N PHE A 770 38.77 -18.68 8.63
CA PHE A 770 38.55 -17.93 7.38
C PHE A 770 38.11 -18.79 6.18
N ASP A 771 38.43 -20.07 6.20
CA ASP A 771 38.08 -21.03 5.16
C ASP A 771 37.03 -22.00 5.70
N PHE A 772 35.80 -21.87 5.21
CA PHE A 772 34.68 -22.82 5.36
C PHE A 772 34.39 -23.31 6.80
N SER A 773 33.62 -22.52 7.55
CA SER A 773 32.94 -22.95 8.78
C SER A 773 31.62 -22.18 8.94
N SER A 774 30.72 -22.61 9.82
CA SER A 774 29.36 -22.11 10.14
C SER A 774 28.96 -20.71 9.61
N LEU A 775 28.87 -20.56 8.28
CA LEU A 775 28.73 -19.26 7.62
C LEU A 775 27.40 -18.58 7.97
N ASN A 776 27.42 -17.25 8.04
CA ASN A 776 26.26 -16.41 8.32
C ASN A 776 25.55 -16.83 9.62
N THR A 777 26.34 -17.12 10.67
CA THR A 777 25.84 -17.41 12.02
C THR A 777 25.97 -16.22 12.95
N ASP A 778 25.65 -15.04 12.42
CA ASP A 778 25.76 -13.75 13.09
C ASP A 778 25.12 -13.80 14.50
N GLY A 779 25.73 -13.14 15.48
CA GLY A 779 25.19 -13.14 16.85
C GLY A 779 23.91 -12.32 16.95
N ALA A 780 23.93 -11.08 16.48
CA ALA A 780 22.75 -10.24 16.36
C ALA A 780 22.88 -9.21 15.23
N ASP A 781 21.78 -8.99 14.51
CA ASP A 781 21.67 -7.94 13.49
C ASP A 781 20.61 -6.91 13.87
N THR A 782 20.95 -5.61 13.86
CA THR A 782 19.98 -4.53 14.06
C THR A 782 19.54 -3.93 12.73
N ILE A 783 18.23 -3.69 12.58
CA ILE A 783 17.63 -3.13 11.35
C ILE A 783 16.46 -2.23 11.75
N TYR A 784 16.39 -0.98 11.30
CA TYR A 784 15.34 -0.03 11.71
C TYR A 784 15.16 0.02 13.23
N ALA A 785 16.27 0.01 13.97
CA ALA A 785 16.28 -0.16 15.42
C ALA A 785 16.88 1.07 16.08
N ASN A 786 16.28 1.51 17.19
CA ASN A 786 16.67 2.70 17.92
C ASN A 786 16.91 2.39 19.39
N ASN A 787 17.99 2.89 20.00
CA ASN A 787 18.23 2.74 21.43
C ASN A 787 18.28 1.27 21.87
N ILE A 788 19.24 0.52 21.32
CA ILE A 788 19.45 -0.90 21.62
C ILE A 788 20.76 -1.05 22.39
N THR A 789 20.71 -1.78 23.50
CA THR A 789 21.88 -2.07 24.33
C THR A 789 22.18 -3.56 24.34
N PHE A 790 23.40 -3.92 23.96
CA PHE A 790 23.98 -5.25 24.10
C PHE A 790 25.01 -5.20 25.22
N ARG A 791 24.76 -5.87 26.35
CA ARG A 791 25.67 -5.84 27.51
C ARG A 791 26.08 -7.23 27.95
N ASN A 792 27.38 -7.42 28.17
CA ASN A 792 27.94 -8.66 28.73
C ASN A 792 27.62 -9.91 27.89
N TRP A 793 27.81 -9.82 26.58
CA TRP A 793 27.62 -10.95 25.68
C TRP A 793 28.90 -11.77 25.51
N ILE A 794 28.72 -13.08 25.35
CA ILE A 794 29.77 -13.99 24.86
C ILE A 794 29.29 -14.56 23.53
N VAL A 795 30.06 -14.37 22.46
CA VAL A 795 29.73 -14.87 21.12
C VAL A 795 30.90 -15.67 20.57
N ASP A 796 30.63 -16.90 20.13
CA ASP A 796 31.57 -17.78 19.43
C ASP A 796 30.89 -18.37 18.18
N ASN A 797 31.20 -17.84 16.99
CA ASN A 797 30.44 -18.11 15.78
C ASN A 797 31.29 -17.98 14.49
N GLY A 798 30.70 -18.29 13.34
CA GLY A 798 31.38 -18.27 12.04
C GLY A 798 31.35 -16.92 11.31
N ASP A 799 30.67 -15.88 11.83
CA ASP A 799 30.41 -14.63 11.11
C ASP A 799 30.43 -13.41 12.07
N ASP A 800 29.66 -12.36 11.80
CA ASP A 800 29.61 -11.15 12.63
C ASP A 800 29.14 -11.43 14.06
N SER A 801 29.75 -10.82 15.07
CA SER A 801 29.23 -10.95 16.44
C SER A 801 27.99 -10.10 16.65
N ILE A 802 28.07 -8.83 16.24
CA ILE A 802 26.94 -7.90 16.20
C ILE A 802 27.10 -7.05 14.95
N ALA A 803 26.03 -6.92 14.17
CA ALA A 803 26.04 -6.19 12.92
C ALA A 803 24.91 -5.16 12.86
N MET A 804 25.25 -3.93 12.51
CA MET A 804 24.30 -2.85 12.31
C MET A 804 23.97 -2.73 10.82
N LYS A 805 22.68 -2.80 10.46
CA LYS A 805 22.19 -2.57 9.08
C LYS A 805 21.37 -1.28 9.00
N ALA A 806 20.56 -1.16 7.95
CA ALA A 806 19.75 0.01 7.63
C ALA A 806 19.01 0.59 8.83
N ASN A 807 19.15 1.89 9.01
CA ASN A 807 18.44 2.73 9.99
C ASN A 807 18.60 2.23 11.44
N SER A 808 19.81 1.78 11.79
CA SER A 808 20.18 1.47 13.18
C SER A 808 20.75 2.72 13.84
N THR A 809 20.09 3.20 14.91
CA THR A 809 20.52 4.40 15.64
C THR A 809 20.59 4.20 17.14
N ASN A 810 21.49 4.94 17.80
CA ASN A 810 21.66 4.89 19.25
C ASN A 810 21.93 3.46 19.75
N ILE A 811 22.99 2.82 19.24
CA ILE A 811 23.35 1.45 19.58
C ILE A 811 24.52 1.45 20.57
N LEU A 812 24.38 0.72 21.68
CA LEU A 812 25.44 0.51 22.67
C LEU A 812 25.81 -0.97 22.73
N ILE A 813 27.09 -1.27 22.57
CA ILE A 813 27.66 -2.60 22.77
C ILE A 813 28.72 -2.48 23.87
N GLU A 814 28.56 -3.14 25.00
CA GLU A 814 29.50 -2.99 26.10
C GLU A 814 29.76 -4.28 26.87
N ASP A 815 30.99 -4.40 27.36
CA ASP A 815 31.43 -5.49 28.23
C ASP A 815 31.35 -6.89 27.56
N CYS A 816 31.47 -6.96 26.24
CA CYS A 816 31.33 -8.21 25.49
C CYS A 816 32.68 -8.90 25.22
N ALA A 817 32.65 -10.24 25.16
CA ALA A 817 33.75 -11.07 24.71
C ALA A 817 33.34 -11.80 23.43
N PHE A 818 34.09 -11.55 22.36
CA PHE A 818 33.84 -12.19 21.08
C PHE A 818 35.00 -13.10 20.68
N HIS A 819 34.64 -14.30 20.25
CA HIS A 819 35.52 -15.39 19.91
C HIS A 819 35.24 -15.83 18.48
N THR A 820 36.30 -16.14 17.73
CA THR A 820 36.20 -16.62 16.34
C THR A 820 35.39 -15.64 15.45
N GLY A 821 34.93 -16.01 14.25
CA GLY A 821 34.11 -15.11 13.42
C GLY A 821 34.78 -13.81 12.91
N LEU A 822 33.97 -12.77 12.69
CA LEU A 822 34.35 -11.54 11.96
C LEU A 822 34.42 -10.25 12.80
N GLY A 823 33.70 -10.18 13.93
CA GLY A 823 33.67 -9.02 14.83
C GLY A 823 32.44 -8.13 14.70
N VAL A 824 32.55 -6.87 15.14
CA VAL A 824 31.45 -5.91 15.06
C VAL A 824 31.37 -5.34 13.65
N ALA A 825 30.25 -5.51 12.97
CA ALA A 825 30.06 -5.03 11.62
C ALA A 825 29.19 -3.77 11.55
N ILE A 826 29.65 -2.78 10.78
CA ILE A 826 28.83 -1.69 10.29
C ILE A 826 28.47 -2.06 8.84
N GLY A 827 27.29 -2.65 8.65
CA GLY A 827 26.77 -3.14 7.38
C GLY A 827 26.68 -4.68 7.27
N SER A 828 26.56 -5.24 6.07
CA SER A 828 26.61 -4.52 4.80
C SER A 828 25.42 -3.59 4.65
N ILE A 829 25.68 -2.36 4.25
CA ILE A 829 24.66 -1.32 4.06
C ILE A 829 24.79 -0.68 2.67
N GLY A 830 23.70 -0.15 2.12
CA GLY A 830 23.64 0.36 0.76
C GLY A 830 23.35 -0.72 -0.29
N GLN A 831 22.71 -1.83 0.11
CA GLN A 831 22.41 -2.94 -0.80
C GLN A 831 21.34 -2.60 -1.84
N TYR A 832 20.41 -1.72 -1.48
CA TYR A 832 19.26 -1.38 -2.31
C TYR A 832 19.54 -0.13 -3.12
N ASP A 833 19.47 -0.26 -4.44
CA ASP A 833 19.76 0.83 -5.39
C ASP A 833 18.87 2.05 -5.12
N GLY A 834 19.50 3.23 -4.97
CA GLY A 834 18.82 4.48 -4.64
C GLY A 834 18.24 4.58 -3.22
N ALA A 835 18.19 3.49 -2.45
CA ALA A 835 17.68 3.53 -1.08
C ALA A 835 18.63 4.33 -0.18
N TYR A 836 18.07 5.24 0.62
CA TYR A 836 18.84 6.02 1.58
C TYR A 836 18.78 5.36 2.97
N GLU A 837 19.88 4.76 3.39
CA GLU A 837 19.98 4.03 4.66
C GLU A 837 20.99 4.69 5.60
N THR A 838 20.74 4.64 6.90
CA THR A 838 21.61 5.28 7.89
C THR A 838 22.09 4.31 8.97
N ILE A 839 23.30 4.51 9.47
CA ILE A 839 23.75 3.98 10.76
C ILE A 839 24.31 5.16 11.55
N GLU A 840 23.76 5.47 12.71
CA GLU A 840 24.17 6.68 13.44
C GLU A 840 24.19 6.51 14.94
N ASN A 841 25.18 7.12 15.61
CA ASN A 841 25.33 7.06 17.06
C ASN A 841 25.52 5.63 17.58
N VAL A 842 26.63 5.01 17.19
CA VAL A 842 27.02 3.67 17.65
C VAL A 842 28.20 3.79 18.60
N THR A 843 28.10 3.18 19.77
CA THR A 843 29.22 3.03 20.70
C THR A 843 29.47 1.56 20.98
N ALA A 844 30.70 1.09 20.78
CA ALA A 844 31.16 -0.17 21.37
C ALA A 844 32.32 0.08 22.33
N ARG A 845 32.26 -0.48 23.53
CA ARG A 845 33.31 -0.27 24.54
C ARG A 845 33.59 -1.48 25.41
N ASN A 846 34.82 -1.59 25.90
CA ASN A 846 35.26 -2.70 26.74
C ASN A 846 35.00 -4.06 26.08
N ILE A 847 35.61 -4.26 24.91
CA ILE A 847 35.39 -5.45 24.08
C ILE A 847 36.65 -6.31 24.04
N THR A 848 36.51 -7.61 24.31
CA THR A 848 37.59 -8.58 24.12
C THR A 848 37.41 -9.31 22.80
N ILE A 849 38.45 -9.35 21.98
CA ILE A 849 38.46 -9.95 20.63
C ILE A 849 39.47 -11.10 20.63
N THR A 850 39.02 -12.34 20.45
CA THR A 850 39.89 -13.53 20.49
C THR A 850 39.77 -14.37 19.23
N ASN A 851 40.90 -14.67 18.56
CA ASN A 851 40.94 -15.54 17.37
C ASN A 851 39.99 -15.13 16.23
N MET A 852 39.71 -13.83 16.11
CA MET A 852 38.67 -13.28 15.24
C MET A 852 39.27 -12.51 14.06
N ARG A 853 38.46 -12.26 13.01
CA ARG A 853 38.93 -11.49 11.86
C ARG A 853 39.29 -10.05 12.17
N TYR A 854 38.35 -9.31 12.76
CA TYR A 854 38.45 -7.88 13.05
C TYR A 854 37.89 -7.59 14.44
N GLY A 855 38.22 -6.43 15.01
CA GLY A 855 37.47 -5.91 16.16
C GLY A 855 36.19 -5.23 15.69
N VAL A 856 36.36 -4.29 14.75
CA VAL A 856 35.27 -3.60 14.06
C VAL A 856 35.58 -3.54 12.57
N TYR A 857 34.58 -3.68 11.73
CA TYR A 857 34.73 -3.40 10.32
C TYR A 857 33.49 -2.81 9.66
N ILE A 858 33.71 -2.01 8.63
CA ILE A 858 32.66 -1.34 7.85
C ILE A 858 32.60 -1.98 6.47
N LYS A 859 31.43 -2.45 6.07
CA LYS A 859 31.15 -2.98 4.73
C LYS A 859 30.01 -2.20 4.11
N THR A 860 30.26 -1.47 3.03
CA THR A 860 29.20 -0.88 2.22
C THR A 860 29.24 -1.49 0.83
N TRP A 861 28.07 -1.62 0.22
CA TRP A 861 27.99 -2.08 -1.15
C TRP A 861 28.64 -1.08 -2.11
N THR A 862 29.10 -1.61 -3.25
CA THR A 862 29.54 -0.76 -4.37
C THR A 862 28.40 0.15 -4.82
N GLY A 863 28.72 1.24 -5.52
CA GLY A 863 27.69 2.12 -6.10
C GLY A 863 27.02 1.55 -7.34
N ASN A 864 27.40 0.35 -7.78
CA ASN A 864 26.79 -0.30 -8.93
C ASN A 864 25.87 -1.41 -8.43
N SER A 865 24.60 -1.32 -8.75
CA SER A 865 23.66 -2.41 -8.44
C SER A 865 23.91 -3.60 -9.35
N THR A 866 24.11 -4.78 -8.77
CA THR A 866 24.27 -6.03 -9.53
C THR A 866 23.44 -7.15 -8.89
N GLY A 867 22.58 -7.80 -9.67
CA GLY A 867 21.67 -8.84 -9.15
C GLY A 867 20.61 -8.31 -8.18
N TYR A 868 20.02 -9.19 -7.37
CA TYR A 868 18.99 -8.85 -6.38
C TYR A 868 19.28 -9.58 -5.05
N PRO A 869 18.86 -9.04 -3.89
CA PRO A 869 19.01 -9.72 -2.60
C PRO A 869 18.46 -11.17 -2.62
N PRO A 870 19.06 -12.10 -1.83
CA PRO A 870 19.98 -11.83 -0.72
C PRO A 870 21.44 -11.57 -1.12
N ASN A 871 21.88 -12.05 -2.29
CA ASN A 871 23.30 -12.00 -2.70
C ASN A 871 23.66 -10.88 -3.69
N GLY A 872 22.68 -10.27 -4.36
CA GLY A 872 22.89 -9.11 -5.23
C GLY A 872 22.46 -7.79 -4.57
N GLY A 873 22.92 -6.69 -5.15
CA GLY A 873 22.63 -5.33 -4.71
C GLY A 873 23.75 -4.35 -5.06
N GLY A 874 23.70 -3.18 -4.45
CA GLY A 874 24.57 -2.03 -4.70
C GLY A 874 23.79 -0.81 -5.16
N GLY A 875 24.46 0.34 -5.18
CA GLY A 875 23.84 1.62 -5.55
C GLY A 875 23.12 2.34 -4.41
N GLY A 876 23.09 1.77 -3.21
CA GLY A 876 22.47 2.42 -2.07
C GLY A 876 23.22 3.68 -1.60
N LEU A 877 22.44 4.62 -1.09
CA LEU A 877 22.85 5.94 -0.63
C LEU A 877 22.74 6.02 0.89
N GLY A 878 23.26 7.09 1.47
CA GLY A 878 23.12 7.38 2.89
C GLY A 878 24.44 7.52 3.61
N PHE A 879 24.45 7.24 4.92
CA PHE A 879 25.65 7.42 5.72
C PHE A 879 25.75 6.50 6.95
N ALA A 880 26.98 6.21 7.34
CA ALA A 880 27.35 5.73 8.66
C ALA A 880 28.11 6.84 9.39
N ALA A 881 27.58 7.35 10.50
CA ALA A 881 28.14 8.53 11.18
C ALA A 881 28.09 8.45 12.70
N ASN A 882 28.92 9.25 13.37
CA ASN A 882 28.98 9.39 14.82
C ASN A 882 29.16 8.03 15.50
N MET A 883 30.30 7.40 15.28
CA MET A 883 30.60 6.06 15.80
C MET A 883 31.86 6.08 16.65
N THR A 884 31.79 5.55 17.87
CA THR A 884 32.92 5.46 18.79
C THR A 884 33.16 4.01 19.20
N PHE A 885 34.37 3.52 18.96
CA PHE A 885 34.79 2.19 19.36
C PHE A 885 36.01 2.30 20.27
N GLU A 886 35.85 2.00 21.55
CA GLU A 886 36.87 2.25 22.56
C GLU A 886 37.17 1.08 23.48
N ASP A 887 38.39 1.02 24.01
CA ASP A 887 38.82 0.02 24.98
C ASP A 887 38.65 -1.44 24.47
N PHE A 888 39.21 -1.72 23.29
CA PHE A 888 39.27 -3.08 22.73
C PHE A 888 40.58 -3.77 23.12
N VAL A 889 40.49 -5.04 23.53
CA VAL A 889 41.64 -5.91 23.82
C VAL A 889 41.65 -7.08 22.83
N PHE A 890 42.71 -7.17 22.04
CA PHE A 890 42.89 -8.19 21.02
C PHE A 890 43.81 -9.32 21.50
N ASP A 891 43.38 -10.56 21.28
CA ASP A 891 44.20 -11.74 21.42
C ASP A 891 44.13 -12.57 20.13
N ASN A 892 45.25 -12.62 19.41
CA ASN A 892 45.41 -13.47 18.24
C ASN A 892 44.43 -13.16 17.09
N ALA A 893 44.06 -11.88 16.91
CA ALA A 893 43.17 -11.47 15.81
C ALA A 893 43.91 -11.41 14.46
N SER A 894 43.25 -11.74 13.35
CA SER A 894 43.89 -11.65 12.01
C SER A 894 43.93 -10.24 11.44
N GLY A 895 43.22 -9.32 12.06
CA GLY A 895 43.04 -7.95 11.65
C GLY A 895 42.42 -7.17 12.81
N VAL A 896 42.57 -5.85 12.76
CA VAL A 896 42.15 -4.94 13.83
C VAL A 896 40.92 -4.17 13.37
N PHE A 897 41.06 -3.44 12.26
CA PHE A 897 39.97 -2.65 11.68
C PHE A 897 39.97 -2.76 10.16
N ALA A 898 38.79 -2.86 9.56
CA ALA A 898 38.64 -2.76 8.12
C ALA A 898 37.49 -1.83 7.72
N ALA A 899 37.63 -1.12 6.61
CA ALA A 899 36.53 -0.42 5.96
C ALA A 899 36.62 -0.69 4.47
N THR A 900 35.54 -1.18 3.87
CA THR A 900 35.44 -1.37 2.42
C THR A 900 34.11 -0.84 1.92
N GLN A 901 34.18 -0.15 0.78
CA GLN A 901 33.00 0.25 0.01
C GLN A 901 32.88 -0.56 -1.29
N CYS A 902 33.43 -1.79 -1.28
CA CYS A 902 33.49 -2.67 -2.43
C CYS A 902 32.78 -4.02 -2.19
N THR A 903 31.74 -4.04 -1.36
CA THR A 903 31.01 -5.29 -1.08
C THR A 903 30.14 -5.73 -2.25
N SER A 904 30.25 -7.02 -2.61
CA SER A 904 29.35 -7.76 -3.49
C SER A 904 29.38 -9.25 -3.12
N TYR A 905 28.23 -9.95 -3.18
CA TYR A 905 28.13 -11.38 -2.84
C TYR A 905 27.65 -12.27 -4.00
N ASN A 906 27.35 -11.70 -5.17
CA ASN A 906 26.92 -12.43 -6.37
C ASN A 906 28.10 -12.78 -7.31
N GLY A 907 29.34 -12.52 -6.88
CA GLY A 907 30.55 -12.73 -7.69
C GLY A 907 30.90 -11.56 -8.61
N ALA A 908 30.14 -10.46 -8.60
CA ALA A 908 30.52 -9.24 -9.31
C ALA A 908 31.81 -8.65 -8.71
N THR A 909 32.67 -8.13 -9.58
CA THR A 909 33.97 -7.54 -9.21
C THR A 909 34.10 -6.14 -9.81
N GLY A 910 34.90 -5.28 -9.17
CA GLY A 910 35.08 -3.89 -9.58
C GLY A 910 34.06 -2.94 -8.94
N GLY A 911 34.04 -1.68 -9.37
CA GLY A 911 33.13 -0.66 -8.82
C GLY A 911 33.49 -0.19 -7.39
N CYS A 912 34.67 -0.52 -6.88
CA CYS A 912 35.07 -0.14 -5.51
C CYS A 912 35.11 1.38 -5.28
N ASP A 913 35.34 2.16 -6.35
CA ASP A 913 35.37 3.62 -6.31
C ASP A 913 34.02 4.28 -6.63
N SER A 914 32.94 3.49 -6.74
CA SER A 914 31.63 4.01 -7.17
C SER A 914 30.63 4.20 -6.03
N SER A 915 30.87 3.67 -4.82
CA SER A 915 29.91 3.83 -3.71
C SER A 915 29.73 5.30 -3.34
N ALA A 916 28.49 5.74 -3.21
CA ALA A 916 28.11 7.08 -2.75
C ALA A 916 27.68 7.08 -1.27
N PHE A 917 27.75 5.93 -0.59
CA PHE A 917 27.45 5.82 0.83
C PHE A 917 28.55 6.54 1.63
N ASN A 918 28.17 7.46 2.50
CA ASN A 918 29.14 8.24 3.27
C ASN A 918 29.56 7.52 4.56
N ILE A 919 30.83 7.61 4.93
CA ILE A 919 31.32 7.17 6.24
C ILE A 919 32.03 8.37 6.86
N ARG A 920 31.59 8.82 8.04
CA ARG A 920 32.17 9.99 8.72
C ARG A 920 32.11 9.86 10.24
N ASP A 921 32.83 10.74 10.93
CA ASP A 921 32.80 10.87 12.39
C ASP A 921 33.02 9.53 13.14
N LEU A 922 34.05 8.80 12.69
CA LEU A 922 34.49 7.53 13.27
C LEU A 922 35.65 7.75 14.24
N VAL A 923 35.53 7.22 15.45
CA VAL A 923 36.57 7.26 16.48
C VAL A 923 36.94 5.85 16.91
N LEU A 924 38.22 5.50 16.75
CA LEU A 924 38.83 4.30 17.35
C LEU A 924 39.78 4.76 18.47
N ARG A 925 39.62 4.26 19.69
CA ARG A 925 40.36 4.76 20.86
C ARG A 925 40.78 3.64 21.82
N ASN A 926 42.00 3.69 22.36
CA ASN A 926 42.49 2.75 23.39
C ASN A 926 42.40 1.26 23.01
N TRP A 927 42.83 0.92 21.80
CA TRP A 927 42.91 -0.48 21.38
C TRP A 927 44.30 -1.05 21.69
N SER A 928 44.38 -2.27 22.20
CA SER A 928 45.65 -2.93 22.56
C SER A 928 45.57 -4.45 22.36
N GLY A 929 46.70 -5.14 22.20
CA GLY A 929 46.70 -6.60 22.08
C GLY A 929 47.64 -7.17 21.02
N THR A 930 47.33 -8.37 20.54
CA THR A 930 48.14 -9.13 19.56
C THR A 930 47.35 -9.46 18.30
N THR A 931 48.05 -9.55 17.16
CA THR A 931 47.50 -9.97 15.87
C THR A 931 48.39 -11.02 15.21
N THR A 932 47.83 -11.74 14.23
CA THR A 932 48.53 -12.79 13.47
C THR A 932 48.93 -12.39 12.05
N SER A 933 48.44 -11.26 11.56
CA SER A 933 48.66 -10.76 10.19
C SER A 933 49.58 -9.55 10.16
N ASP A 934 50.31 -9.39 9.06
CA ASP A 934 51.10 -8.19 8.77
C ASP A 934 50.20 -6.97 8.46
N VAL A 935 48.95 -7.19 8.01
CA VAL A 935 47.98 -6.14 7.71
C VAL A 935 46.98 -6.05 8.86
N ASN A 936 47.21 -5.09 9.76
CA ASN A 936 46.34 -4.85 10.91
C ASN A 936 45.13 -3.97 10.58
N VAL A 937 45.30 -3.00 9.67
CA VAL A 937 44.24 -2.05 9.29
C VAL A 937 44.14 -1.95 7.77
N ALA A 938 42.93 -2.06 7.23
CA ALA A 938 42.67 -1.95 5.80
C ALA A 938 41.51 -0.97 5.54
N ILE A 939 41.78 0.14 4.85
CA ILE A 939 40.76 1.17 4.57
C ILE A 939 40.69 1.39 3.06
N GLN A 940 39.58 0.96 2.47
CA GLN A 940 39.23 1.09 1.07
C GLN A 940 37.92 1.90 0.96
N CYS A 941 38.05 3.22 1.02
CA CYS A 941 36.95 4.14 0.79
C CYS A 941 36.81 4.46 -0.71
N SER A 942 35.58 4.73 -1.12
CA SER A 942 35.23 5.07 -2.49
C SER A 942 35.72 6.48 -2.87
N ALA A 943 36.33 6.62 -4.05
CA ALA A 943 36.77 7.91 -4.59
C ALA A 943 35.61 8.82 -5.06
N ARG A 944 34.38 8.31 -5.16
CA ARG A 944 33.21 9.08 -5.59
C ARG A 944 32.81 10.18 -4.62
N MET A 945 33.11 10.01 -3.34
CA MET A 945 32.84 11.00 -2.30
C MET A 945 33.96 12.03 -2.29
N LYS A 946 33.81 13.11 -3.07
CA LYS A 946 34.61 14.34 -2.94
C LYS A 946 33.78 15.38 -2.20
N GLU A 947 34.40 16.05 -1.23
CA GLU A 947 33.81 17.06 -0.30
C GLU A 947 32.76 17.99 -0.92
#